data_AF-A0A7V4KF37-F1
#
_entry.id   AF-A0A7V4KF37-F1
#
_cell.length_a   1.000
_cell.length_b   1.000
_cell.length_c   1.000
_cell.angle_alpha   90.00
_cell.angle_beta   90.00
_cell.angle_gamma   90.00
#
_symmetry.space_group_name_H-M   'P 1'
#
loop_
_entity.id
_entity.type
_entity.pdbx_description
1 polymer ?
#
loop_
_entity_poly.entity_id
_entity_poly.type
_entity_poly.pdbx_seq_one_letter_code
_entity_poly.pdbx_strand_id
1 'polypeptide(L)'
;MEILEYIGDTYWSSDYIVEIEGYKKVAKFVEKSLIKTQANVILRSELARNVHGLLVPESFYFEESERDILVYDIPSYDSISRFGREYIEKLLPQLLSVMKTVLHIPGLTIPYIGLDDIVIVNDEIRIFLPLIQSSEHVEKSVKTGRVFAAPEYFKREITDKSTIYVFGKIIYDLTSNEELKRIAQQMIVDEPNQRDYVEEIPFQNVLSSKKVLTIRRIHREEENEIFELVLSPMPGQGFIGVIGPQRIGKTTMIENLQSHFRQKGIPFLHVSIGFDLIAQTLQVCSDKVSEKLVSNLSYCLENVCTIDTVSIDVVQALRHLENVVIFVDDYQEADERLKSFLRRIARLDNTGKIKILAFSVEDSEDFQLRIELKTFDKSTIKKLLDSSFIKIQNQEILVDWLYAASGGLPGLIVEYLRYLYEQDVLRKEHEGFVFDVEKLEEVKVESIFVERVEKYKNSNVKYLSVLGQKFKQVEVEILEKLLGEDIDLTTLLEDGILYREYNIIRFTLKQYWEILYESIVEEERLELHKKLASSLADYEKKAWHLEASGNEVSAAVAYLKYARELLDFYASPSVVYSVLQKARRIVKNRESYAYYKFLLELAERTEDESYISELDIPDKKIYTYFKSFKYYLLYDYKNAVELLKNSNVDLGPFGNLKREFLLLRSEAGQALGRKDYYERAKRIMEQLDENNPLHVRLLIDIYIFISVIARSNPSKVLEYLRKAEKLALDYNVAHKLPSIYNNLAVEITNTTISMQYLERAVEAAENIGLPARSYLARLNMLSHALYAGKIGEFVSGIAELEPKLEMLNLRNEIIFAQTLEAYYHSYNFEVEEALEHIERVKARYGVDTSFDIFAVHFITRNLNKSLEYVQSVLSSEEYDESTKEIVEVISAAGTEEFPIKWKKYRDAGSRYFREEIVAVLGLELARTVPELFKEELEYLETNYVLDGALLSLAMVYEGFGHYYKALGNEYKSRSYYSKSITIYKDIGLENAVRTLCELYGVKIEKDEKEKQSKQLSWLSYDLLSSLKAIDPKTEPEKLLNYFASKILLLIPAKSLLFRLYDKVLDKTFETSLGTPDGEKPVRETLSVAPLEIFVSDKIDKNAVYELWLSNQKVRFPEEYKKELLPILQLLEYSFVAVMKGTLTWLRSLIDPLTKLYTRYHFSELLHHYFEKAKSEQGELSVVMCDIDNFKKINDTYGHLTGDEVLKEVARILRDNVRSTDVVGRFGGEEFVLLFPSTGEEEA
;
A
#
# COMPACT_ATOMS: atom_id res chain seq x y z
N MET A 1 15.24 -28.28 -5.83
CA MET A 1 14.80 -28.88 -7.10
C MET A 1 15.93 -29.74 -7.63
N GLU A 2 15.68 -31.04 -7.83
CA GLU A 2 16.66 -31.99 -8.41
C GLU A 2 16.21 -32.39 -9.82
N ILE A 3 17.09 -32.39 -10.82
CA ILE A 3 16.75 -32.79 -12.20
C ILE A 3 16.83 -34.31 -12.31
N LEU A 4 15.70 -34.95 -12.65
CA LEU A 4 15.58 -36.39 -12.77
C LEU A 4 15.77 -36.88 -14.22
N GLU A 5 15.16 -36.20 -15.19
CA GLU A 5 15.14 -36.63 -16.60
C GLU A 5 15.07 -35.43 -17.55
N TYR A 6 15.74 -35.52 -18.69
CA TYR A 6 15.59 -34.55 -19.79
C TYR A 6 14.56 -35.06 -20.79
N ILE A 7 13.56 -34.22 -21.10
CA ILE A 7 12.47 -34.58 -22.02
C ILE A 7 12.85 -34.20 -23.46
N GLY A 8 13.32 -32.98 -23.67
CA GLY A 8 13.63 -32.45 -25.01
C GLY A 8 13.71 -30.93 -25.06
N ASP A 9 14.21 -30.40 -26.18
CA ASP A 9 14.20 -28.97 -26.49
C ASP A 9 12.94 -28.62 -27.30
N THR A 10 12.19 -27.64 -26.81
CA THR A 10 11.07 -27.02 -27.52
C THR A 10 11.53 -25.73 -28.20
N TYR A 11 10.63 -25.05 -28.92
CA TYR A 11 10.99 -23.78 -29.55
C TYR A 11 11.33 -22.66 -28.55
N TRP A 12 11.08 -22.82 -27.23
CA TRP A 12 11.32 -21.76 -26.24
C TRP A 12 11.86 -22.21 -24.89
N SER A 13 12.04 -23.50 -24.68
CA SER A 13 12.56 -24.03 -23.43
C SER A 13 13.26 -25.37 -23.64
N SER A 14 14.22 -25.67 -22.76
CA SER A 14 14.66 -27.04 -22.50
C SER A 14 13.82 -27.61 -21.35
N ASP A 15 13.18 -28.75 -21.57
CA ASP A 15 12.22 -29.33 -20.63
C ASP A 15 12.82 -30.50 -19.85
N TYR A 16 12.59 -30.51 -18.54
CA TYR A 16 13.09 -31.52 -17.62
C TYR A 16 12.00 -32.01 -16.68
N ILE A 17 12.09 -33.27 -16.25
CA ILE A 17 11.38 -33.77 -15.07
C ILE A 17 12.27 -33.48 -13.87
N VAL A 18 11.69 -32.86 -12.84
CA VAL A 18 12.37 -32.47 -11.61
C VAL A 18 11.66 -33.03 -10.38
N GLU A 19 12.38 -33.17 -9.27
CA GLU A 19 11.82 -33.49 -7.96
C GLU A 19 11.82 -32.26 -7.06
N ILE A 20 10.64 -31.94 -6.51
CA ILE A 20 10.41 -30.86 -5.55
C ILE A 20 9.51 -31.40 -4.45
N GLU A 21 10.00 -31.35 -3.20
CA GLU A 21 9.26 -31.82 -2.01
C GLU A 21 8.75 -33.28 -2.11
N GLY A 22 9.46 -34.15 -2.84
CA GLY A 22 9.09 -35.56 -3.03
C GLY A 22 8.09 -35.82 -4.16
N TYR A 23 7.69 -34.79 -4.91
CA TYR A 23 6.81 -34.91 -6.07
C TYR A 23 7.57 -34.66 -7.37
N LYS A 24 7.29 -35.50 -8.38
CA LYS A 24 7.80 -35.29 -9.74
C LYS A 24 7.00 -34.20 -10.44
N LYS A 25 7.70 -33.22 -11.01
CA LYS A 25 7.13 -32.07 -11.72
C LYS A 25 7.87 -31.82 -13.03
N VAL A 26 7.28 -31.04 -13.94
CA VAL A 26 7.95 -30.63 -15.18
C VAL A 26 8.48 -29.21 -15.02
N ALA A 27 9.77 -29.00 -15.29
CA ALA A 27 10.40 -27.69 -15.29
C ALA A 27 10.86 -27.30 -16.70
N LYS A 28 10.45 -26.12 -17.14
CA LYS A 28 10.91 -25.48 -18.38
C LYS A 28 12.00 -24.46 -18.06
N PHE A 29 13.18 -24.63 -18.66
CA PHE A 29 14.29 -23.67 -18.55
C PHE A 29 14.26 -22.75 -19.77
N VAL A 30 14.04 -21.46 -19.54
CA VAL A 30 13.76 -20.45 -20.57
C VAL A 30 14.88 -19.42 -20.60
N GLU A 31 15.37 -19.05 -21.78
CA GLU A 31 16.35 -17.95 -21.89
C GLU A 31 15.72 -16.60 -21.53
N LYS A 32 16.39 -15.81 -20.70
CA LYS A 32 15.90 -14.48 -20.29
C LYS A 32 15.60 -13.54 -21.44
N SER A 33 16.31 -13.68 -22.56
CA SER A 33 16.08 -12.87 -23.78
C SER A 33 14.66 -13.02 -24.33
N LEU A 34 13.96 -14.12 -24.01
CA LEU A 34 12.61 -14.44 -24.45
C LEU A 34 11.52 -13.84 -23.55
N ILE A 35 11.83 -13.50 -22.29
CA ILE A 35 10.93 -12.88 -21.31
C ILE A 35 11.39 -11.45 -21.03
N LYS A 36 10.66 -10.44 -21.51
CA LYS A 36 10.99 -9.02 -21.29
C LYS A 36 10.48 -8.49 -19.94
N THR A 37 9.34 -9.00 -19.50
CA THR A 37 8.63 -8.52 -18.30
C THR A 37 8.06 -9.72 -17.54
N GLN A 38 8.66 -10.01 -16.38
CA GLN A 38 8.25 -11.11 -15.50
C GLN A 38 6.82 -10.93 -14.99
N ALA A 39 6.43 -9.71 -14.63
CA ALA A 39 5.06 -9.38 -14.23
C ALA A 39 4.02 -9.78 -15.29
N ASN A 40 4.32 -9.64 -16.59
CA ASN A 40 3.41 -10.05 -17.66
C ASN A 40 3.36 -11.59 -17.83
N VAL A 41 4.47 -12.30 -17.54
CA VAL A 41 4.47 -13.78 -17.50
C VAL A 41 3.59 -14.29 -16.37
N ILE A 42 3.75 -13.71 -15.17
CA ILE A 42 2.91 -14.02 -14.00
C ILE A 42 1.45 -13.70 -14.33
N LEU A 43 1.15 -12.47 -14.76
CA LEU A 43 -0.20 -12.02 -15.08
C LEU A 43 -0.90 -12.95 -16.09
N ARG A 44 -0.24 -13.31 -17.19
CA ARG A 44 -0.82 -14.23 -18.19
C ARG A 44 -1.01 -15.64 -17.63
N SER A 45 -0.09 -16.12 -16.81
CA SER A 45 -0.21 -17.43 -16.15
C SER A 45 -1.37 -17.47 -15.15
N GLU A 46 -1.58 -16.40 -14.39
CA GLU A 46 -2.67 -16.30 -13.43
C GLU A 46 -4.04 -16.20 -14.13
N LEU A 47 -4.15 -15.39 -15.18
CA LEU A 47 -5.37 -15.33 -16.01
C LEU A 47 -5.74 -16.71 -16.56
N ALA A 48 -4.75 -17.56 -16.84
CA ALA A 48 -4.95 -18.89 -17.37
C ALA A 48 -5.05 -20.00 -16.30
N ARG A 49 -4.83 -19.70 -15.02
CA ARG A 49 -4.68 -20.72 -13.96
C ARG A 49 -5.94 -21.56 -13.74
N ASN A 50 -7.11 -20.97 -13.95
CA ASN A 50 -8.40 -21.66 -13.85
C ASN A 50 -8.95 -22.13 -15.21
N VAL A 51 -8.17 -22.00 -16.29
CA VAL A 51 -8.58 -22.48 -17.61
C VAL A 51 -8.33 -23.97 -17.71
N HIS A 52 -9.40 -24.76 -17.66
CA HIS A 52 -9.31 -26.18 -17.91
C HIS A 52 -8.65 -26.46 -19.27
N GLY A 53 -7.56 -27.22 -19.24
CA GLY A 53 -6.81 -27.59 -20.45
C GLY A 53 -5.57 -26.73 -20.73
N LEU A 54 -5.36 -25.61 -20.03
CA LEU A 54 -4.08 -24.90 -20.07
C LEU A 54 -3.14 -25.39 -18.95
N LEU A 55 -1.86 -25.52 -19.27
CA LEU A 55 -0.79 -25.72 -18.31
C LEU A 55 -0.13 -24.36 -18.08
N VAL A 56 -0.21 -23.91 -16.84
CA VAL A 56 0.46 -22.71 -16.36
C VAL A 56 1.50 -23.09 -15.31
N PRO A 57 2.58 -22.32 -15.16
CA PRO A 57 3.53 -22.55 -14.08
C PRO A 57 2.84 -22.41 -12.72
N GLU A 58 3.07 -23.37 -11.84
CA GLU A 58 2.69 -23.32 -10.42
C GLU A 58 3.64 -22.41 -9.65
N SER A 59 4.92 -22.41 -10.02
CA SER A 59 5.95 -21.58 -9.41
C SER A 59 6.93 -21.03 -10.45
N PHE A 60 7.47 -19.85 -10.12
CA PHE A 60 8.41 -19.10 -10.96
C PHE A 60 9.71 -18.92 -10.18
N TYR A 61 10.85 -19.27 -10.79
CA TYR A 61 12.17 -18.96 -10.25
C TYR A 61 12.89 -18.01 -11.21
N PHE A 62 12.79 -16.72 -10.89
CA PHE A 62 13.47 -15.64 -11.59
C PHE A 62 14.83 -15.39 -10.93
N GLU A 63 15.84 -16.17 -11.31
CA GLU A 63 17.18 -16.07 -10.73
C GLU A 63 18.00 -14.92 -11.35
N GLU A 64 19.12 -14.50 -10.74
CA GLU A 64 20.09 -13.58 -11.38
C GLU A 64 20.86 -14.21 -12.57
N SER A 65 20.77 -15.53 -12.74
CA SER A 65 21.45 -16.33 -13.79
C SER A 65 20.90 -16.08 -15.21
N GLU A 66 21.46 -16.73 -16.25
CA GLU A 66 21.07 -16.49 -17.66
C GLU A 66 19.70 -17.08 -18.08
N ARG A 67 19.04 -17.86 -17.21
CA ARG A 67 17.78 -18.57 -17.52
C ARG A 67 16.77 -18.42 -16.40
N ASP A 68 15.50 -18.29 -16.78
CA ASP A 68 14.36 -18.36 -15.87
C ASP A 68 13.79 -19.78 -15.83
N ILE A 69 13.25 -20.21 -14.70
CA ILE A 69 12.68 -21.56 -14.53
C ILE A 69 11.19 -21.46 -14.22
N LEU A 70 10.40 -22.16 -15.04
CA LEU A 70 8.95 -22.29 -14.89
C LEU A 70 8.61 -23.72 -14.52
N VAL A 71 8.00 -23.94 -13.35
CA VAL A 71 7.67 -25.29 -12.86
C VAL A 71 6.16 -25.52 -12.97
N TYR A 72 5.77 -26.65 -13.54
CA TYR A 72 4.39 -27.06 -13.78
C TYR A 72 4.04 -28.28 -12.95
N ASP A 73 2.84 -28.28 -12.36
CA ASP A 73 2.34 -29.38 -11.51
C ASP A 73 1.83 -30.57 -12.34
N ILE A 74 2.74 -31.17 -13.11
CA ILE A 74 2.49 -32.41 -13.86
C ILE A 74 3.72 -33.33 -13.76
N PRO A 75 3.53 -34.65 -13.59
CA PRO A 75 4.64 -35.57 -13.38
C PRO A 75 5.43 -35.88 -14.66
N SER A 76 4.78 -35.85 -15.81
CA SER A 76 5.33 -36.07 -17.15
C SER A 76 4.30 -35.69 -18.21
N TYR A 77 4.71 -35.58 -19.48
CA TYR A 77 3.81 -35.37 -20.61
C TYR A 77 4.33 -36.08 -21.87
N ASP A 78 3.44 -36.35 -22.83
CA ASP A 78 3.81 -36.73 -24.19
C ASP A 78 3.47 -35.62 -25.19
N SER A 79 4.39 -35.30 -26.10
CA SER A 79 4.12 -34.35 -27.18
C SER A 79 3.06 -34.92 -28.15
N ILE A 80 2.12 -34.07 -28.58
CA ILE A 80 1.09 -34.45 -29.57
C ILE A 80 1.69 -35.02 -30.87
N SER A 81 2.92 -34.60 -31.19
CA SER A 81 3.66 -35.05 -32.39
C SER A 81 3.98 -36.55 -32.40
N ARG A 82 3.91 -37.24 -31.25
CA ARG A 82 4.16 -38.69 -31.12
C ARG A 82 2.96 -39.56 -31.53
N PHE A 83 1.77 -38.98 -31.68
CA PHE A 83 0.53 -39.72 -31.90
C PHE A 83 0.09 -39.70 -33.37
N GLY A 84 -0.58 -40.77 -33.81
CA GLY A 84 -1.16 -40.87 -35.15
C GLY A 84 -2.38 -39.96 -35.33
N ARG A 85 -2.67 -39.55 -36.58
CA ARG A 85 -3.79 -38.66 -36.92
C ARG A 85 -5.15 -39.10 -36.38
N GLU A 86 -5.45 -40.41 -36.42
CA GLU A 86 -6.73 -40.95 -35.94
C GLU A 86 -6.93 -40.76 -34.41
N TYR A 87 -5.85 -40.76 -33.63
CA TYR A 87 -5.90 -40.50 -32.19
C TYR A 87 -6.03 -39.00 -31.92
N ILE A 88 -5.30 -38.16 -32.66
CA ILE A 88 -5.38 -36.69 -32.58
C ILE A 88 -6.80 -36.20 -32.92
N GLU A 89 -7.43 -36.75 -33.95
CA GLU A 89 -8.79 -36.37 -34.36
C GLU A 89 -9.83 -36.57 -33.27
N LYS A 90 -9.70 -37.61 -32.44
CA LYS A 90 -10.59 -37.87 -31.30
C LYS A 90 -10.47 -36.80 -30.22
N LEU A 91 -9.34 -36.09 -30.17
CA LEU A 91 -9.02 -35.11 -29.14
C LEU A 91 -9.22 -33.66 -29.60
N LEU A 92 -9.36 -33.38 -30.91
CA LEU A 92 -9.63 -32.04 -31.45
C LEU A 92 -10.83 -31.30 -30.80
N PRO A 93 -11.93 -31.97 -30.40
CA PRO A 93 -13.00 -31.30 -29.66
C PRO A 93 -12.55 -30.73 -28.31
N GLN A 94 -11.57 -31.35 -27.64
CA GLN A 94 -11.00 -30.80 -26.40
C GLN A 94 -10.22 -29.51 -26.69
N LEU A 95 -9.48 -29.45 -27.79
CA LEU A 95 -8.75 -28.26 -28.22
C LEU A 95 -9.68 -27.06 -28.48
N LEU A 96 -10.84 -27.31 -29.10
CA LEU A 96 -11.91 -26.31 -29.27
C LEU A 96 -12.48 -25.85 -27.92
N SER A 97 -12.65 -26.77 -26.97
CA SER A 97 -13.09 -26.44 -25.61
C SER A 97 -12.10 -25.52 -24.90
N VAL A 98 -10.79 -25.79 -25.01
CA VAL A 98 -9.74 -24.94 -24.42
C VAL A 98 -9.79 -23.55 -25.04
N MET A 99 -9.87 -23.45 -26.37
CA MET A 99 -10.00 -22.16 -27.06
C MET A 99 -11.20 -21.36 -26.55
N LYS A 100 -12.36 -22.01 -26.40
CA LYS A 100 -13.58 -21.37 -25.91
C LYS A 100 -13.34 -20.78 -24.52
N THR A 101 -12.81 -21.57 -23.58
CA THR A 101 -12.53 -21.10 -22.23
C THR A 101 -11.54 -19.93 -22.24
N VAL A 102 -10.53 -19.96 -23.10
CA VAL A 102 -9.59 -18.83 -23.28
C VAL A 102 -10.31 -17.57 -23.77
N LEU A 103 -11.22 -17.69 -24.75
CA LEU A 103 -11.98 -16.54 -25.28
C LEU A 103 -12.97 -15.93 -24.27
N HIS A 104 -13.34 -16.66 -23.21
CA HIS A 104 -14.15 -16.13 -22.12
C HIS A 104 -13.35 -15.35 -21.08
N ILE A 105 -12.02 -15.44 -21.09
CA ILE A 105 -11.16 -14.68 -20.19
C ILE A 105 -10.74 -13.38 -20.89
N PRO A 106 -11.23 -12.21 -20.44
CA PRO A 106 -10.84 -10.93 -21.03
C PRO A 106 -9.32 -10.80 -21.04
N GLY A 107 -8.74 -10.37 -22.17
CA GLY A 107 -7.29 -10.10 -22.31
C GLY A 107 -6.36 -11.32 -22.31
N LEU A 108 -6.84 -12.51 -21.99
CA LEU A 108 -6.10 -13.74 -22.27
C LEU A 108 -6.21 -14.07 -23.75
N THR A 109 -5.19 -13.68 -24.51
CA THR A 109 -5.08 -14.01 -25.93
C THR A 109 -3.92 -14.98 -26.14
N ILE A 110 -4.06 -15.91 -27.09
CA ILE A 110 -3.01 -16.82 -27.53
C ILE A 110 -2.73 -16.50 -29.00
N PRO A 111 -1.92 -15.45 -29.28
CA PRO A 111 -1.68 -14.96 -30.64
C PRO A 111 -0.69 -15.81 -31.43
N TYR A 112 -0.07 -16.79 -30.78
CA TYR A 112 0.73 -17.84 -31.39
C TYR A 112 0.75 -19.08 -30.49
N ILE A 113 1.06 -20.25 -31.05
CA ILE A 113 1.21 -21.51 -30.34
C ILE A 113 2.08 -22.47 -31.16
N GLY A 114 2.95 -23.23 -30.49
CA GLY A 114 3.72 -24.32 -31.09
C GLY A 114 2.99 -25.65 -31.02
N LEU A 115 3.28 -26.57 -31.95
CA LEU A 115 2.84 -27.97 -31.80
C LEU A 115 3.39 -28.60 -30.52
N ASP A 116 4.60 -28.20 -30.10
CA ASP A 116 5.24 -28.68 -28.86
C ASP A 116 4.58 -28.11 -27.59
N ASP A 117 3.78 -27.05 -27.71
CA ASP A 117 2.97 -26.55 -26.58
C ASP A 117 1.75 -27.45 -26.33
N ILE A 118 1.32 -28.23 -27.32
CA ILE A 118 0.17 -29.14 -27.20
C ILE A 118 0.65 -30.52 -26.80
N VAL A 119 0.24 -30.96 -25.61
CA VAL A 119 0.71 -32.19 -24.97
C VAL A 119 -0.46 -33.04 -24.49
N ILE A 120 -0.20 -34.32 -24.26
CA ILE A 120 -1.16 -35.28 -23.71
C ILE A 120 -0.71 -35.66 -22.30
N VAL A 121 -1.61 -35.48 -21.34
CA VAL A 121 -1.42 -35.83 -19.93
C VAL A 121 -2.65 -36.64 -19.52
N ASN A 122 -2.46 -37.90 -19.11
CA ASN A 122 -3.54 -38.81 -18.71
C ASN A 122 -4.68 -38.92 -19.76
N ASP A 123 -4.34 -39.13 -21.04
CA ASP A 123 -5.29 -39.21 -22.17
C ASP A 123 -6.11 -37.93 -22.45
N GLU A 124 -5.74 -36.78 -21.87
CA GLU A 124 -6.35 -35.47 -22.16
C GLU A 124 -5.36 -34.52 -22.84
N ILE A 125 -5.87 -33.69 -23.77
CA ILE A 125 -5.10 -32.58 -24.32
C ILE A 125 -4.91 -31.52 -23.24
N ARG A 126 -3.67 -31.07 -23.14
CA ARG A 126 -3.22 -29.94 -22.33
C ARG A 126 -2.34 -29.03 -23.19
N ILE A 127 -2.39 -27.73 -22.96
CA ILE A 127 -1.62 -26.75 -23.72
C ILE A 127 -0.74 -25.95 -22.77
N PHE A 128 0.58 -26.01 -22.92
CA PHE A 128 1.47 -25.05 -22.28
C PHE A 128 1.13 -23.64 -22.75
N LEU A 129 0.77 -22.76 -21.81
CA LEU A 129 0.51 -21.36 -22.14
C LEU A 129 1.80 -20.75 -22.73
N PRO A 130 1.76 -20.20 -23.96
CA PRO A 130 2.95 -19.60 -24.56
C PRO A 130 3.25 -18.25 -23.91
N LEU A 131 4.34 -18.20 -23.14
CA LEU A 131 4.73 -17.06 -22.29
C LEU A 131 5.83 -16.16 -22.88
N ILE A 132 6.33 -16.48 -24.08
CA ILE A 132 7.40 -15.74 -24.75
C ILE A 132 6.91 -14.34 -25.19
N GLN A 133 7.79 -13.35 -25.09
CA GLN A 133 7.50 -11.97 -25.45
C GLN A 133 8.39 -11.44 -26.60
N SER A 134 9.31 -12.27 -27.10
CA SER A 134 10.17 -11.95 -28.25
C SER A 134 9.49 -12.24 -29.59
N SER A 135 8.96 -11.18 -30.22
CA SER A 135 8.31 -11.28 -31.54
C SER A 135 9.27 -11.77 -32.64
N GLU A 136 10.55 -11.39 -32.58
CA GLU A 136 11.57 -11.84 -33.54
C GLU A 136 11.80 -13.35 -33.46
N HIS A 137 11.80 -13.90 -32.24
CA HIS A 137 11.96 -15.33 -32.00
C HIS A 137 10.76 -16.13 -32.52
N VAL A 138 9.55 -15.64 -32.26
CA VAL A 138 8.31 -16.24 -32.80
C VAL A 138 8.31 -16.20 -34.34
N GLU A 139 8.71 -15.09 -34.96
CA GLU A 139 8.77 -14.99 -36.43
C GLU A 139 9.75 -16.01 -37.05
N LYS A 140 10.93 -16.18 -36.43
CA LYS A 140 11.90 -17.21 -36.85
C LYS A 140 11.33 -18.61 -36.69
N SER A 141 10.62 -18.87 -35.59
CA SER A 141 10.02 -20.17 -35.28
C SER A 141 8.86 -20.51 -36.22
N VAL A 142 8.05 -19.53 -36.64
CA VAL A 142 6.97 -19.73 -37.63
C VAL A 142 7.53 -20.24 -38.97
N LYS A 143 8.71 -19.75 -39.40
CA LYS A 143 9.37 -20.21 -40.65
C LYS A 143 9.76 -21.69 -40.61
N THR A 144 9.83 -22.31 -39.43
CA THR A 144 10.09 -23.75 -39.28
C THR A 144 8.86 -24.63 -39.51
N GLY A 145 7.66 -24.04 -39.59
CA GLY A 145 6.39 -24.74 -39.78
C GLY A 145 5.84 -25.43 -38.52
N ARG A 146 6.48 -25.28 -37.36
CA ARG A 146 6.04 -25.88 -36.08
C ARG A 146 5.30 -24.92 -35.15
N VAL A 147 5.32 -23.62 -35.46
CA VAL A 147 4.64 -22.57 -34.69
C VAL A 147 3.65 -21.85 -35.59
N PHE A 148 2.42 -21.71 -35.11
CA PHE A 148 1.36 -20.97 -35.76
C PHE A 148 1.22 -19.61 -35.08
N ALA A 149 1.19 -18.52 -35.84
CA ALA A 149 1.01 -17.18 -35.32
C ALA A 149 -0.02 -16.41 -36.16
N ALA A 150 -0.82 -15.58 -35.51
CA ALA A 150 -1.75 -14.68 -36.19
C ALA A 150 -0.99 -13.54 -36.90
N PRO A 151 -1.41 -13.10 -38.10
CA PRO A 151 -0.73 -12.03 -38.83
C PRO A 151 -0.59 -10.72 -38.04
N GLU A 152 -1.63 -10.36 -37.28
CA GLU A 152 -1.68 -9.14 -36.47
C GLU A 152 -0.77 -9.15 -35.22
N TYR A 153 -0.29 -10.33 -34.79
CA TYR A 153 0.70 -10.43 -33.71
C TYR A 153 1.96 -9.61 -34.03
N PHE A 154 2.43 -9.68 -35.27
CA PHE A 154 3.62 -8.95 -35.73
C PHE A 154 3.38 -7.45 -35.91
N LYS A 155 2.11 -7.02 -35.96
CA LYS A 155 1.70 -5.61 -36.02
C LYS A 155 1.40 -5.02 -34.63
N ARG A 156 1.46 -5.83 -33.56
CA ARG A 156 1.08 -5.48 -32.17
C ARG A 156 -0.40 -5.11 -31.99
N GLU A 157 -1.26 -5.61 -32.89
CA GLU A 157 -2.71 -5.42 -32.84
C GLU A 157 -3.39 -6.72 -32.37
N ILE A 158 -2.93 -7.25 -31.22
CA ILE A 158 -3.38 -8.55 -30.71
C ILE A 158 -4.79 -8.42 -30.14
N THR A 159 -5.70 -9.29 -30.59
CA THR A 159 -7.07 -9.36 -30.10
C THR A 159 -7.48 -10.81 -29.85
N ASP A 160 -8.68 -11.03 -29.32
CA ASP A 160 -9.30 -12.36 -29.23
C ASP A 160 -9.38 -13.05 -30.60
N LYS A 161 -9.52 -12.28 -31.69
CA LYS A 161 -9.47 -12.77 -33.07
C LYS A 161 -8.13 -13.42 -33.42
N SER A 162 -7.03 -13.06 -32.75
CA SER A 162 -5.73 -13.70 -32.91
C SER A 162 -5.74 -15.13 -32.37
N THR A 163 -6.36 -15.35 -31.21
CA THR A 163 -6.59 -16.69 -30.64
C THR A 163 -7.40 -17.55 -31.60
N ILE A 164 -8.51 -17.02 -32.12
CA ILE A 164 -9.39 -17.72 -33.07
C ILE A 164 -8.60 -18.18 -34.30
N TYR A 165 -7.79 -17.30 -34.89
CA TYR A 165 -7.01 -17.62 -36.07
C TYR A 165 -6.02 -18.77 -35.81
N VAL A 166 -5.28 -18.69 -34.70
CA VAL A 166 -4.23 -19.65 -34.37
C VAL A 166 -4.81 -21.04 -34.12
N PHE A 167 -5.84 -21.14 -33.29
CA PHE A 167 -6.53 -22.41 -33.04
C PHE A 167 -7.22 -22.94 -34.30
N GLY A 168 -7.84 -22.06 -35.09
CA GLY A 168 -8.44 -22.44 -36.37
C GLY A 168 -7.42 -23.06 -37.33
N LYS A 169 -6.22 -22.49 -37.40
CA LYS A 169 -5.13 -22.99 -38.26
C LYS A 169 -4.65 -24.37 -37.83
N ILE A 170 -4.48 -24.59 -36.52
CA ILE A 170 -4.12 -25.91 -35.99
C ILE A 170 -5.20 -26.94 -36.32
N ILE A 171 -6.48 -26.61 -36.08
CA ILE A 171 -7.60 -27.53 -36.33
C ILE A 171 -7.68 -27.87 -37.81
N TYR A 172 -7.53 -26.87 -38.69
CA TYR A 172 -7.54 -27.05 -40.13
C TYR A 172 -6.44 -28.01 -40.60
N ASP A 173 -5.24 -27.90 -40.02
CA ASP A 173 -4.07 -28.71 -40.41
C ASP A 173 -4.11 -30.13 -39.81
N LEU A 174 -4.73 -30.31 -38.64
CA LEU A 174 -4.79 -31.59 -37.93
C LEU A 174 -6.02 -32.45 -38.24
N THR A 175 -7.09 -31.89 -38.82
CA THR A 175 -8.34 -32.63 -39.09
C THR A 175 -8.47 -33.14 -40.52
N SER A 176 -9.02 -34.34 -40.70
CA SER A 176 -9.55 -34.86 -41.97
C SER A 176 -11.08 -34.84 -42.03
N ASN A 177 -11.76 -34.40 -40.96
CA ASN A 177 -13.21 -34.24 -40.92
C ASN A 177 -13.65 -32.97 -41.67
N GLU A 178 -14.39 -33.14 -42.76
CA GLU A 178 -14.87 -32.04 -43.62
C GLU A 178 -15.74 -31.00 -42.88
N GLU A 179 -16.46 -31.40 -41.83
CA GLU A 179 -17.29 -30.48 -41.04
C GLU A 179 -16.43 -29.57 -40.15
N LEU A 180 -15.44 -30.14 -39.44
CA LEU A 180 -14.47 -29.37 -38.64
C LEU A 180 -13.60 -28.48 -39.51
N LYS A 181 -13.25 -28.96 -40.71
CA LYS A 181 -12.46 -28.19 -41.69
C LYS A 181 -13.22 -26.97 -42.20
N ARG A 182 -14.52 -27.10 -42.46
CA ARG A 182 -15.39 -25.98 -42.83
C ARG A 182 -15.51 -24.92 -41.73
N ILE A 183 -15.60 -25.36 -40.46
CA ILE A 183 -15.62 -24.45 -39.30
C ILE A 183 -14.28 -23.70 -39.20
N ALA A 184 -13.17 -24.43 -39.26
CA ALA A 184 -11.84 -23.86 -39.19
C ALA A 184 -11.55 -22.85 -40.33
N GLN A 185 -12.12 -23.05 -41.53
CA GLN A 185 -12.02 -22.10 -42.64
C GLN A 185 -12.58 -20.71 -42.32
N GLN A 186 -13.63 -20.60 -41.50
CA GLN A 186 -14.21 -19.32 -41.09
C GLN A 186 -13.32 -18.59 -40.06
N MET A 187 -12.49 -19.34 -39.33
CA MET A 187 -11.59 -18.84 -38.30
C MET A 187 -10.27 -18.28 -38.87
N ILE A 188 -9.80 -18.81 -40.01
CA ILE A 188 -8.48 -18.50 -40.61
C ILE A 188 -8.50 -17.40 -41.67
N VAL A 189 -9.55 -16.57 -41.71
CA VAL A 189 -9.66 -15.43 -42.64
C VAL A 189 -8.61 -14.36 -42.32
N ASP A 190 -7.95 -13.78 -43.32
CA ASP A 190 -6.84 -12.85 -43.09
C ASP A 190 -7.27 -11.56 -42.36
N GLU A 191 -8.43 -10.98 -42.72
CA GLU A 191 -8.96 -9.79 -42.05
C GLU A 191 -9.61 -10.13 -40.68
N PRO A 192 -9.10 -9.61 -39.54
CA PRO A 192 -9.62 -9.95 -38.20
C PRO A 192 -11.11 -9.69 -38.01
N ASN A 193 -11.63 -8.60 -38.60
CA ASN A 193 -13.03 -8.20 -38.48
C ASN A 193 -14.00 -9.13 -39.23
N GLN A 194 -13.49 -9.89 -40.20
CA GLN A 194 -14.26 -10.85 -41.00
C GLN A 194 -14.15 -12.28 -40.45
N ARG A 195 -13.31 -12.51 -39.42
CA ARG A 195 -13.22 -13.81 -38.74
C ARG A 195 -14.48 -14.04 -37.94
N ASP A 196 -15.26 -15.01 -38.39
CA ASP A 196 -16.46 -15.45 -37.71
C ASP A 196 -16.17 -16.79 -37.03
N TYR A 197 -16.29 -16.81 -35.71
CA TYR A 197 -16.33 -18.04 -34.93
C TYR A 197 -17.68 -18.05 -34.23
N VAL A 198 -18.60 -18.84 -34.77
CA VAL A 198 -19.84 -19.12 -34.08
C VAL A 198 -19.49 -20.13 -32.98
N GLU A 199 -19.64 -19.76 -31.71
CA GLU A 199 -19.40 -20.62 -30.52
C GLU A 199 -20.24 -21.92 -30.48
N GLU A 200 -21.00 -22.20 -31.53
CA GLU A 200 -21.94 -23.32 -31.67
C GLU A 200 -21.22 -24.59 -32.16
N ILE A 201 -20.42 -25.21 -31.28
CA ILE A 201 -19.98 -26.61 -31.44
C ILE A 201 -20.08 -27.29 -30.05
N PRO A 202 -20.32 -28.61 -30.00
CA PRO A 202 -21.21 -29.26 -29.05
C PRO A 202 -20.55 -29.43 -27.67
N PHE A 203 -21.30 -29.21 -26.59
CA PHE A 203 -20.86 -29.61 -25.26
C PHE A 203 -20.47 -31.10 -25.23
N GLN A 204 -19.36 -31.37 -24.54
CA GLN A 204 -18.62 -32.63 -24.35
C GLN A 204 -19.42 -33.94 -24.38
N ASN A 205 -18.70 -34.96 -24.86
CA ASN A 205 -19.03 -36.38 -24.87
C ASN A 205 -19.41 -36.90 -23.48
N VAL A 206 -20.55 -37.60 -23.40
CA VAL A 206 -20.64 -38.79 -22.54
C VAL A 206 -19.77 -39.86 -23.21
N LEU A 207 -18.83 -40.44 -22.46
CA LEU A 207 -17.76 -41.37 -22.90
C LEU A 207 -18.24 -42.65 -23.65
N SER A 208 -19.52 -42.79 -23.97
CA SER A 208 -20.11 -43.94 -24.66
C SER A 208 -20.97 -43.61 -25.89
N SER A 209 -21.19 -42.33 -26.23
CA SER A 209 -22.10 -41.92 -27.30
C SER A 209 -21.38 -41.65 -28.63
N LYS A 210 -21.81 -42.33 -29.72
CA LYS A 210 -21.27 -42.17 -31.09
C LYS A 210 -21.92 -41.01 -31.87
N LYS A 211 -22.80 -40.22 -31.26
CA LYS A 211 -23.64 -39.22 -31.94
C LYS A 211 -23.50 -37.84 -31.30
N VAL A 212 -23.35 -36.81 -32.15
CA VAL A 212 -23.18 -35.42 -31.72
C VAL A 212 -24.38 -34.57 -32.16
N LEU A 213 -24.97 -33.82 -31.23
CA LEU A 213 -26.08 -32.90 -31.46
C LEU A 213 -25.70 -31.47 -31.01
N THR A 214 -25.79 -30.50 -31.92
CA THR A 214 -25.55 -29.09 -31.63
C THR A 214 -26.88 -28.35 -31.47
N ILE A 215 -27.01 -27.58 -30.39
CA ILE A 215 -28.19 -26.74 -30.10
C ILE A 215 -27.72 -25.30 -30.02
N ARG A 216 -28.41 -24.40 -30.73
CA ARG A 216 -28.11 -22.96 -30.75
C ARG A 216 -28.52 -22.28 -29.46
N ARG A 217 -27.84 -21.18 -29.12
CA ARG A 217 -28.26 -20.29 -28.03
C ARG A 217 -29.32 -19.32 -28.54
N ILE A 218 -30.17 -18.85 -27.64
CA ILE A 218 -31.17 -17.83 -27.94
C ILE A 218 -31.07 -16.69 -26.95
N HIS A 219 -31.38 -15.49 -27.45
CA HIS A 219 -31.44 -14.26 -26.66
C HIS A 219 -32.70 -14.24 -25.80
N ARG A 220 -32.58 -13.75 -24.56
CA ARG A 220 -33.70 -13.64 -23.62
C ARG A 220 -34.08 -12.18 -23.35
N GLU A 221 -35.33 -11.94 -22.96
CA GLU A 221 -35.80 -10.57 -22.68
C GLU A 221 -35.09 -9.97 -21.46
N GLU A 222 -34.79 -10.79 -20.44
CA GLU A 222 -34.09 -10.36 -19.23
C GLU A 222 -32.66 -9.85 -19.53
N GLU A 223 -32.05 -10.26 -20.65
CA GLU A 223 -30.74 -9.75 -21.08
C GLU A 223 -30.80 -8.28 -21.46
N ASN A 224 -31.91 -7.83 -22.05
CA ASN A 224 -32.10 -6.41 -22.39
C ASN A 224 -32.29 -5.56 -21.13
N GLU A 225 -33.02 -6.08 -20.14
CA GLU A 225 -33.19 -5.42 -18.84
C GLU A 225 -31.85 -5.24 -18.12
N ILE A 226 -31.03 -6.30 -18.08
CA ILE A 226 -29.66 -6.22 -17.52
C ILE A 226 -28.83 -5.16 -18.26
N PHE A 227 -28.92 -5.12 -19.59
CA PHE A 227 -28.18 -4.17 -20.41
C PHE A 227 -28.56 -2.71 -20.10
N GLU A 228 -29.86 -2.41 -19.99
CA GLU A 228 -30.35 -1.07 -19.64
C GLU A 228 -29.90 -0.64 -18.22
N LEU A 229 -29.94 -1.57 -17.27
CA LEU A 229 -29.49 -1.32 -15.89
C LEU A 229 -27.99 -1.05 -15.81
N VAL A 230 -27.18 -1.77 -16.60
CA VAL A 230 -25.72 -1.58 -16.63
C VAL A 230 -25.34 -0.21 -17.17
N LEU A 231 -26.03 0.28 -18.21
CA LEU A 231 -25.75 1.58 -18.82
C LEU A 231 -26.21 2.78 -17.98
N SER A 232 -27.08 2.55 -17.00
CA SER A 232 -27.65 3.61 -16.17
C SER A 232 -26.81 3.84 -14.91
N PRO A 233 -26.36 5.08 -14.61
CA PRO A 233 -25.67 5.36 -13.36
C PRO A 233 -26.62 5.17 -12.18
N MET A 234 -26.25 4.28 -11.24
CA MET A 234 -27.06 3.95 -10.07
C MET A 234 -26.18 3.94 -8.82
N PRO A 235 -25.93 5.12 -8.22
CA PRO A 235 -25.15 5.24 -6.99
C PRO A 235 -25.75 4.41 -5.87
N GLY A 236 -24.93 3.57 -5.21
CA GLY A 236 -25.37 2.73 -4.10
C GLY A 236 -26.32 1.58 -4.46
N GLN A 237 -26.61 1.33 -5.75
CA GLN A 237 -27.42 0.21 -6.25
C GLN A 237 -26.68 -0.60 -7.33
N GLY A 238 -25.35 -0.70 -7.20
CA GLY A 238 -24.50 -1.40 -8.17
C GLY A 238 -24.54 -2.92 -8.07
N PHE A 239 -25.06 -3.50 -6.98
CA PHE A 239 -25.06 -4.95 -6.76
C PHE A 239 -26.40 -5.58 -7.21
N ILE A 240 -26.37 -6.30 -8.33
CA ILE A 240 -27.55 -6.87 -8.98
C ILE A 240 -27.49 -8.40 -8.89
N GLY A 241 -28.54 -9.00 -8.33
CA GLY A 241 -28.73 -10.44 -8.28
C GLY A 241 -29.54 -10.93 -9.48
N VAL A 242 -28.97 -11.82 -10.28
CA VAL A 242 -29.68 -12.55 -11.34
C VAL A 242 -30.01 -13.94 -10.82
N ILE A 243 -31.27 -14.14 -10.44
CA ILE A 243 -31.72 -15.27 -9.63
C ILE A 243 -32.51 -16.24 -10.49
N GLY A 244 -32.17 -17.52 -10.39
CA GLY A 244 -32.99 -18.57 -10.98
C GLY A 244 -32.49 -19.97 -10.65
N PRO A 245 -33.38 -20.98 -10.73
CA PRO A 245 -33.06 -22.35 -10.35
C PRO A 245 -31.89 -22.91 -11.18
N GLN A 246 -31.26 -23.98 -10.69
CA GLN A 246 -30.21 -24.64 -11.47
C GLN A 246 -30.77 -25.09 -12.83
N ARG A 247 -29.95 -25.01 -13.89
CA ARG A 247 -30.33 -25.31 -15.29
C ARG A 247 -31.30 -24.31 -15.96
N ILE A 248 -31.58 -23.16 -15.35
CA ILE A 248 -32.39 -22.08 -15.97
C ILE A 248 -31.65 -21.38 -17.14
N GLY A 249 -30.34 -21.59 -17.30
CA GLY A 249 -29.52 -20.99 -18.37
C GLY A 249 -28.65 -19.80 -17.94
N LYS A 250 -28.30 -19.67 -16.65
CA LYS A 250 -27.44 -18.59 -16.11
C LYS A 250 -26.10 -18.46 -16.83
N THR A 251 -25.33 -19.54 -16.94
CA THR A 251 -24.02 -19.54 -17.62
C THR A 251 -24.15 -19.11 -19.09
N THR A 252 -25.19 -19.56 -19.79
CA THR A 252 -25.47 -19.16 -21.17
C THR A 252 -25.79 -17.67 -21.28
N MET A 253 -26.53 -17.12 -20.31
CA MET A 253 -26.82 -15.70 -20.23
C MET A 253 -25.55 -14.86 -19.96
N ILE A 254 -24.67 -15.31 -19.06
CA ILE A 254 -23.36 -14.67 -18.83
C ILE A 254 -22.58 -14.58 -20.13
N GLU A 255 -22.47 -15.70 -20.87
CA GLU A 255 -21.76 -15.76 -22.16
C GLU A 255 -22.38 -14.78 -23.19
N ASN A 256 -23.70 -14.72 -23.29
CA ASN A 256 -24.40 -13.79 -24.20
C ASN A 256 -24.11 -12.32 -23.84
N LEU A 257 -24.22 -11.96 -22.55
CA LEU A 257 -23.98 -10.60 -22.07
C LEU A 257 -22.51 -10.18 -22.28
N GLN A 258 -21.56 -11.07 -21.99
CA GLN A 258 -20.13 -10.82 -22.22
C GLN A 258 -19.83 -10.58 -23.70
N SER A 259 -20.41 -11.40 -24.58
CA SER A 259 -20.29 -11.21 -26.04
C SER A 259 -20.84 -9.84 -26.47
N HIS A 260 -22.00 -9.45 -25.95
CA HIS A 260 -22.61 -8.16 -26.25
C HIS A 260 -21.76 -6.98 -25.73
N PHE A 261 -21.28 -7.04 -24.48
CA PHE A 261 -20.42 -6.01 -23.90
C PHE A 261 -19.11 -5.87 -24.64
N ARG A 262 -18.51 -6.97 -25.11
CA ARG A 262 -17.32 -6.95 -25.97
C ARG A 262 -17.57 -6.21 -27.28
N GLN A 263 -18.70 -6.46 -27.94
CA GLN A 263 -19.08 -5.75 -29.18
C GLN A 263 -19.31 -4.25 -28.96
N LYS A 264 -19.76 -3.85 -27.77
CA LYS A 264 -20.01 -2.45 -27.39
C LYS A 264 -18.78 -1.76 -26.77
N GLY A 265 -17.68 -2.49 -26.55
CA GLY A 265 -16.48 -1.96 -25.91
C GLY A 265 -16.63 -1.65 -24.42
N ILE A 266 -17.60 -2.26 -23.72
CA ILE A 266 -17.81 -2.09 -22.28
C ILE A 266 -16.87 -3.06 -21.55
N PRO A 267 -15.94 -2.56 -20.71
CA PRO A 267 -15.06 -3.41 -19.92
C PRO A 267 -15.85 -4.27 -18.93
N PHE A 268 -15.47 -5.53 -18.80
CA PHE A 268 -16.03 -6.42 -17.79
C PHE A 268 -14.95 -7.31 -17.18
N LEU A 269 -15.19 -7.71 -15.94
CA LEU A 269 -14.42 -8.65 -15.16
C LEU A 269 -15.27 -9.89 -14.91
N HIS A 270 -14.73 -11.08 -15.05
CA HIS A 270 -15.38 -12.32 -14.66
C HIS A 270 -14.61 -12.94 -13.50
N VAL A 271 -15.20 -12.94 -12.31
CA VAL A 271 -14.47 -13.25 -11.07
C VAL A 271 -15.05 -14.47 -10.37
N SER A 272 -14.16 -15.37 -9.99
CA SER A 272 -14.46 -16.57 -9.21
C SER A 272 -13.72 -16.58 -7.88
N ILE A 273 -12.61 -15.85 -7.78
CA ILE A 273 -11.84 -15.60 -6.56
C ILE A 273 -11.44 -14.13 -6.43
N GLY A 274 -11.09 -13.70 -5.21
CA GLY A 274 -10.69 -12.30 -4.95
C GLY A 274 -9.47 -11.82 -5.76
N PHE A 275 -8.60 -12.74 -6.15
CA PHE A 275 -7.44 -12.43 -7.00
C PHE A 275 -7.85 -11.95 -8.41
N ASP A 276 -8.92 -12.52 -8.97
CA ASP A 276 -9.41 -12.18 -10.31
C ASP A 276 -9.79 -10.70 -10.41
N LEU A 277 -10.34 -10.13 -9.32
CA LEU A 277 -10.66 -8.71 -9.23
C LEU A 277 -9.40 -7.86 -9.45
N ILE A 278 -8.30 -8.17 -8.76
CA ILE A 278 -7.06 -7.38 -8.82
C ILE A 278 -6.43 -7.50 -10.21
N ALA A 279 -6.26 -8.74 -10.69
CA ALA A 279 -5.61 -9.01 -11.97
C ALA A 279 -6.38 -8.41 -13.15
N GLN A 280 -7.71 -8.59 -13.18
CA GLN A 280 -8.52 -8.07 -14.27
C GLN A 280 -8.71 -6.54 -14.17
N THR A 281 -8.71 -5.94 -12.97
CA THR A 281 -8.68 -4.47 -12.82
C THR A 281 -7.41 -3.88 -13.43
N LEU A 282 -6.23 -4.44 -13.13
CA LEU A 282 -4.97 -3.99 -13.74
C LEU A 282 -5.02 -4.06 -15.26
N GLN A 283 -5.60 -5.14 -15.79
CA GLN A 283 -5.69 -5.34 -17.22
C GLN A 283 -6.54 -4.28 -17.93
N VAL A 284 -7.68 -3.88 -17.34
CA VAL A 284 -8.60 -2.92 -17.98
C VAL A 284 -8.24 -1.45 -17.73
N CYS A 285 -7.38 -1.18 -16.74
CA CYS A 285 -7.07 0.18 -16.30
C CYS A 285 -5.58 0.58 -16.36
N SER A 286 -4.63 -0.35 -16.59
CA SER A 286 -3.18 -0.06 -16.45
C SER A 286 -2.67 1.11 -17.29
N ASP A 287 -3.27 1.38 -18.45
CA ASP A 287 -2.94 2.49 -19.35
C ASP A 287 -3.65 3.81 -18.99
N LYS A 288 -4.62 3.78 -18.07
CA LYS A 288 -5.49 4.90 -17.68
C LYS A 288 -5.24 5.43 -16.27
N VAL A 289 -4.43 4.75 -15.48
CA VAL A 289 -4.17 5.09 -14.07
C VAL A 289 -2.70 5.43 -13.84
N SER A 290 -2.37 5.99 -12.68
CA SER A 290 -0.99 6.36 -12.36
C SER A 290 -0.08 5.13 -12.21
N GLU A 291 1.19 5.27 -12.58
CA GLU A 291 2.21 4.20 -12.44
C GLU A 291 2.30 3.67 -10.99
N LYS A 292 2.09 4.56 -10.01
CA LYS A 292 2.04 4.20 -8.59
C LYS A 292 0.85 3.30 -8.26
N LEU A 293 -0.35 3.59 -8.78
CA LEU A 293 -1.52 2.72 -8.57
C LEU A 293 -1.34 1.36 -9.25
N VAL A 294 -0.73 1.33 -10.44
CA VAL A 294 -0.33 0.07 -11.11
C VAL A 294 0.64 -0.72 -10.24
N SER A 295 1.67 -0.07 -9.68
CA SER A 295 2.66 -0.70 -8.81
C SER A 295 2.02 -1.28 -7.55
N ASN A 296 1.11 -0.55 -6.89
CA ASN A 296 0.41 -1.02 -5.69
C ASN A 296 -0.43 -2.27 -5.96
N LEU A 297 -1.24 -2.22 -7.03
CA LEU A 297 -2.07 -3.36 -7.42
C LEU A 297 -1.21 -4.56 -7.85
N SER A 298 -0.08 -4.31 -8.54
CA SER A 298 0.86 -5.35 -8.96
C SER A 298 1.55 -6.01 -7.76
N TYR A 299 1.95 -5.22 -6.77
CA TYR A 299 2.50 -5.71 -5.51
C TYR A 299 1.55 -6.70 -4.82
N CYS A 300 0.24 -6.42 -4.87
CA CYS A 300 -0.78 -7.31 -4.30
C CYS A 300 -1.10 -8.55 -5.14
N LEU A 301 -0.56 -8.67 -6.36
CA LEU A 301 -0.53 -9.94 -7.09
C LEU A 301 0.62 -10.83 -6.60
N GLU A 302 1.74 -10.23 -6.20
CA GLU A 302 2.95 -10.94 -5.76
C GLU A 302 2.94 -11.24 -4.26
N ASN A 303 2.16 -10.48 -3.48
CA ASN A 303 2.14 -10.53 -2.02
C ASN A 303 0.72 -10.67 -1.47
N VAL A 304 0.60 -11.23 -0.27
CA VAL A 304 -0.68 -11.36 0.42
C VAL A 304 -1.10 -10.01 0.99
N CYS A 305 -1.96 -9.30 0.26
CA CYS A 305 -2.60 -8.07 0.74
C CYS A 305 -3.96 -8.34 1.40
N THR A 306 -4.37 -7.47 2.32
CA THR A 306 -5.71 -7.52 2.92
C THR A 306 -6.75 -6.89 2.00
N ILE A 307 -7.97 -7.44 2.00
CA ILE A 307 -9.09 -6.98 1.15
C ILE A 307 -9.34 -5.48 1.33
N ASP A 308 -9.33 -5.00 2.58
CA ASP A 308 -9.64 -3.61 2.90
C ASP A 308 -8.58 -2.63 2.37
N THR A 309 -7.31 -3.03 2.30
CA THR A 309 -6.25 -2.24 1.66
C THR A 309 -6.43 -2.21 0.14
N VAL A 310 -6.59 -3.37 -0.50
CA VAL A 310 -6.62 -3.45 -1.98
C VAL A 310 -7.90 -2.90 -2.59
N SER A 311 -9.02 -3.00 -1.86
CA SER A 311 -10.33 -2.55 -2.37
C SER A 311 -10.39 -1.06 -2.71
N ILE A 312 -9.67 -0.23 -1.96
CA ILE A 312 -9.59 1.21 -2.23
C ILE A 312 -8.90 1.45 -3.58
N ASP A 313 -7.76 0.78 -3.80
CA ASP A 313 -6.97 0.91 -5.03
C ASP A 313 -7.73 0.32 -6.25
N VAL A 314 -8.44 -0.80 -6.07
CA VAL A 314 -9.29 -1.38 -7.13
C VAL A 314 -10.42 -0.42 -7.52
N VAL A 315 -11.14 0.14 -6.54
CA VAL A 315 -12.23 1.09 -6.82
C VAL A 315 -11.69 2.36 -7.46
N GLN A 316 -10.56 2.88 -6.97
CA GLN A 316 -9.89 4.04 -7.57
C GLN A 316 -9.52 3.78 -9.03
N ALA A 317 -8.95 2.61 -9.33
CA ALA A 317 -8.59 2.25 -10.70
C ALA A 317 -9.82 2.13 -11.59
N LEU A 318 -10.85 1.42 -11.15
CA LEU A 318 -12.08 1.20 -11.91
C LEU A 318 -12.89 2.48 -12.17
N ARG A 319 -12.81 3.49 -11.29
CA ARG A 319 -13.47 4.80 -11.45
C ARG A 319 -13.00 5.61 -12.67
N HIS A 320 -11.82 5.28 -13.22
CA HIS A 320 -11.31 5.89 -14.46
C HIS A 320 -12.04 5.37 -15.71
N LEU A 321 -12.84 4.31 -15.59
CA LEU A 321 -13.72 3.81 -16.65
C LEU A 321 -15.08 4.51 -16.59
N GLU A 322 -15.79 4.57 -17.72
CA GLU A 322 -17.15 5.12 -17.77
C GLU A 322 -18.17 4.18 -17.13
N ASN A 323 -18.16 2.91 -17.54
CA ASN A 323 -18.95 1.82 -16.95
C ASN A 323 -18.10 0.55 -16.92
N VAL A 324 -18.20 -0.24 -15.85
CA VAL A 324 -17.54 -1.54 -15.74
C VAL A 324 -18.44 -2.56 -15.06
N VAL A 325 -18.42 -3.79 -15.57
CA VAL A 325 -19.26 -4.89 -15.08
C VAL A 325 -18.41 -5.97 -14.43
N ILE A 326 -18.78 -6.43 -13.25
CA ILE A 326 -18.15 -7.55 -12.55
C ILE A 326 -19.16 -8.71 -12.53
N PHE A 327 -18.88 -9.77 -13.28
CA PHE A 327 -19.66 -10.99 -13.30
C PHE A 327 -19.18 -11.95 -12.22
N VAL A 328 -20.12 -12.51 -11.48
CA VAL A 328 -19.88 -13.60 -10.51
C VAL A 328 -20.86 -14.72 -10.83
N ASP A 329 -20.34 -15.86 -11.27
CA ASP A 329 -21.15 -17.07 -11.45
C ASP A 329 -21.32 -17.80 -10.12
N ASP A 330 -22.45 -18.48 -9.96
CA ASP A 330 -22.83 -19.24 -8.75
C ASP A 330 -22.47 -18.54 -7.43
N TYR A 331 -22.94 -17.30 -7.26
CA TYR A 331 -22.64 -16.44 -6.12
C TYR A 331 -22.85 -17.11 -4.76
N GLN A 332 -23.84 -18.00 -4.63
CA GLN A 332 -24.08 -18.76 -3.41
C GLN A 332 -22.84 -19.57 -2.96
N GLU A 333 -21.99 -19.96 -3.89
CA GLU A 333 -20.84 -20.84 -3.68
C GLU A 333 -19.53 -20.12 -3.45
N ALA A 334 -19.45 -18.86 -3.89
CA ALA A 334 -18.31 -17.98 -3.67
C ALA A 334 -17.92 -17.95 -2.18
N ASP A 335 -16.62 -17.96 -1.94
CA ASP A 335 -16.10 -17.92 -0.58
C ASP A 335 -16.41 -16.58 0.11
N GLU A 336 -16.30 -16.57 1.44
CA GLU A 336 -16.64 -15.36 2.19
C GLU A 336 -15.68 -14.20 1.90
N ARG A 337 -14.44 -14.49 1.51
CA ARG A 337 -13.45 -13.48 1.17
C ARG A 337 -13.85 -12.71 -0.09
N LEU A 338 -14.21 -13.40 -1.17
CA LEU A 338 -14.69 -12.78 -2.41
C LEU A 338 -15.99 -12.01 -2.17
N LYS A 339 -16.95 -12.61 -1.45
CA LYS A 339 -18.22 -11.93 -1.10
C LYS A 339 -17.95 -10.64 -0.32
N SER A 340 -17.10 -10.68 0.71
CA SER A 340 -16.71 -9.49 1.46
C SER A 340 -15.98 -8.45 0.59
N PHE A 341 -15.13 -8.88 -0.34
CA PHE A 341 -14.44 -7.97 -1.27
C PHE A 341 -15.45 -7.26 -2.20
N LEU A 342 -16.39 -7.99 -2.80
CA LEU A 342 -17.43 -7.44 -3.66
C LEU A 342 -18.35 -6.47 -2.91
N ARG A 343 -18.77 -6.82 -1.69
CA ARG A 343 -19.54 -5.91 -0.82
C ARG A 343 -18.76 -4.62 -0.53
N ARG A 344 -17.45 -4.74 -0.27
CA ARG A 344 -16.60 -3.58 0.01
C ARG A 344 -16.48 -2.69 -1.22
N ILE A 345 -16.28 -3.25 -2.41
CA ILE A 345 -16.29 -2.51 -3.69
C ILE A 345 -17.63 -1.78 -3.87
N ALA A 346 -18.76 -2.47 -3.68
CA ALA A 346 -20.09 -1.88 -3.84
C ALA A 346 -20.36 -0.73 -2.86
N ARG A 347 -19.82 -0.81 -1.63
CA ARG A 347 -19.93 0.26 -0.62
C ARG A 347 -19.04 1.46 -0.92
N LEU A 348 -17.83 1.22 -1.42
CA LEU A 348 -16.88 2.26 -1.78
C LEU A 348 -17.26 2.98 -3.09
N ASP A 349 -18.03 2.33 -3.98
CA ASP A 349 -18.51 2.97 -5.20
C ASP A 349 -19.70 3.91 -4.93
N ASN A 350 -19.40 5.20 -4.81
CA ASN A 350 -20.41 6.26 -4.75
C ASN A 350 -20.77 6.83 -6.13
N THR A 351 -20.11 6.39 -7.21
CA THR A 351 -20.33 6.89 -8.57
C THR A 351 -21.44 6.14 -9.30
N GLY A 352 -21.66 4.87 -8.93
CA GLY A 352 -22.61 3.97 -9.58
C GLY A 352 -22.13 3.46 -10.94
N LYS A 353 -20.84 3.61 -11.26
CA LYS A 353 -20.21 3.16 -12.51
C LYS A 353 -19.76 1.69 -12.46
N ILE A 354 -19.61 1.13 -11.26
CA ILE A 354 -19.19 -0.26 -11.05
C ILE A 354 -20.46 -1.09 -10.81
N LYS A 355 -20.74 -2.05 -11.69
CA LYS A 355 -21.90 -2.95 -11.59
C LYS A 355 -21.45 -4.35 -11.26
N ILE A 356 -21.98 -4.95 -10.21
CA ILE A 356 -21.73 -6.34 -9.84
C ILE A 356 -22.95 -7.15 -10.24
N LEU A 357 -22.80 -8.02 -11.24
CA LEU A 357 -23.82 -8.97 -11.69
C LEU A 357 -23.52 -10.34 -11.08
N ALA A 358 -24.25 -10.67 -10.01
CA ALA A 358 -24.12 -11.96 -9.34
C ALA A 358 -25.24 -12.91 -9.76
N PHE A 359 -24.85 -13.98 -10.44
CA PHE A 359 -25.76 -15.04 -10.86
C PHE A 359 -25.87 -16.05 -9.71
N SER A 360 -27.10 -16.33 -9.28
CA SER A 360 -27.32 -17.15 -8.08
C SER A 360 -28.51 -18.09 -8.23
N VAL A 361 -28.45 -19.24 -7.54
CA VAL A 361 -29.62 -20.13 -7.38
C VAL A 361 -30.62 -19.55 -6.38
N GLU A 362 -30.11 -18.87 -5.36
CA GLU A 362 -30.88 -18.41 -4.21
C GLU A 362 -30.73 -16.88 -4.07
N ASP A 363 -31.73 -16.23 -3.49
CA ASP A 363 -31.63 -14.79 -3.20
C ASP A 363 -30.56 -14.53 -2.13
N SER A 364 -29.97 -13.34 -2.17
CA SER A 364 -29.00 -12.86 -1.20
C SER A 364 -29.36 -11.46 -0.72
N GLU A 365 -29.08 -11.20 0.55
CA GLU A 365 -29.19 -9.86 1.15
C GLU A 365 -28.22 -8.86 0.49
N ASP A 366 -27.16 -9.37 -0.15
CA ASP A 366 -26.17 -8.56 -0.87
C ASP A 366 -26.74 -7.92 -2.12
N PHE A 367 -27.79 -8.51 -2.69
CA PHE A 367 -28.41 -8.00 -3.89
C PHE A 367 -29.20 -6.74 -3.52
N GLN A 368 -29.00 -5.66 -4.25
CA GLN A 368 -29.75 -4.41 -4.09
C GLN A 368 -30.91 -4.40 -5.10
N LEU A 369 -30.67 -4.93 -6.29
CA LEU A 369 -31.67 -5.19 -7.34
C LEU A 369 -31.76 -6.69 -7.62
N ARG A 370 -32.96 -7.17 -7.95
CA ARG A 370 -33.22 -8.59 -8.28
C ARG A 370 -33.82 -8.71 -9.66
N ILE A 371 -33.28 -9.65 -10.44
CA ILE A 371 -33.80 -10.04 -11.75
C ILE A 371 -34.07 -11.54 -11.68
N GLU A 372 -35.34 -11.93 -11.73
CA GLU A 372 -35.74 -13.33 -11.72
C GLU A 372 -35.80 -13.90 -13.14
N LEU A 373 -35.06 -14.98 -13.37
CA LEU A 373 -35.04 -15.67 -14.67
C LEU A 373 -36.27 -16.57 -14.84
N LYS A 374 -36.98 -16.37 -15.95
CA LYS A 374 -38.19 -17.15 -16.28
C LYS A 374 -37.84 -18.48 -16.97
N THR A 375 -38.70 -19.48 -16.90
CA THR A 375 -38.55 -20.68 -17.73
C THR A 375 -38.93 -20.38 -19.19
N PHE A 376 -38.46 -21.21 -20.13
CA PHE A 376 -38.87 -21.09 -21.53
C PHE A 376 -40.33 -21.51 -21.69
N ASP A 377 -41.13 -20.61 -22.24
CA ASP A 377 -42.46 -20.93 -22.73
C ASP A 377 -42.36 -21.74 -24.05
N LYS A 378 -43.48 -22.30 -24.49
CA LYS A 378 -43.53 -23.09 -25.73
C LYS A 378 -43.05 -22.30 -26.95
N SER A 379 -43.31 -20.98 -26.99
CA SER A 379 -42.87 -20.13 -28.09
C SER A 379 -41.34 -19.98 -28.13
N THR A 380 -40.70 -19.87 -26.97
CA THR A 380 -39.25 -19.79 -26.82
C THR A 380 -38.58 -21.14 -27.11
N ILE A 381 -39.17 -22.26 -26.68
CA ILE A 381 -38.71 -23.61 -27.07
C ILE A 381 -38.80 -23.78 -28.58
N LYS A 382 -39.89 -23.34 -29.21
CA LYS A 382 -40.02 -23.39 -30.67
C LYS A 382 -38.93 -22.57 -31.36
N LYS A 383 -38.67 -21.34 -30.90
CA LYS A 383 -37.55 -20.52 -31.41
C LYS A 383 -36.18 -21.20 -31.22
N LEU A 384 -35.97 -21.88 -30.09
CA LEU A 384 -34.75 -22.67 -29.84
C LEU A 384 -34.60 -23.79 -30.87
N LEU A 385 -35.67 -24.52 -31.17
CA LEU A 385 -35.66 -25.58 -32.16
C LEU A 385 -35.49 -25.04 -33.58
N ASP A 386 -36.19 -23.97 -33.96
CA ASP A 386 -36.11 -23.32 -35.27
C ASP A 386 -34.71 -22.74 -35.53
N SER A 387 -34.06 -22.22 -34.49
CA SER A 387 -32.67 -21.75 -34.59
C SER A 387 -31.69 -22.92 -34.68
N SER A 388 -31.92 -24.00 -33.94
CA SER A 388 -31.02 -25.17 -33.86
C SER A 388 -31.11 -26.11 -35.04
N PHE A 389 -32.27 -26.22 -35.67
CA PHE A 389 -32.57 -27.24 -36.67
C PHE A 389 -33.22 -26.62 -37.90
N ILE A 390 -32.87 -27.11 -39.09
CA ILE A 390 -33.40 -26.58 -40.36
C ILE A 390 -34.91 -26.85 -40.49
N LYS A 391 -35.34 -28.08 -40.16
CA LYS A 391 -36.75 -28.51 -40.21
C LYS A 391 -36.94 -29.75 -39.34
N ILE A 392 -37.96 -29.77 -38.48
CA ILE A 392 -38.30 -30.94 -37.65
C ILE A 392 -39.71 -31.43 -38.02
N GLN A 393 -39.85 -32.68 -38.44
CA GLN A 393 -41.16 -33.31 -38.57
C GLN A 393 -41.70 -33.64 -37.17
N ASN A 394 -43.00 -33.36 -36.94
CA ASN A 394 -43.66 -33.43 -35.63
C ASN A 394 -43.13 -32.42 -34.58
N GLN A 395 -42.61 -31.27 -35.03
CA GLN A 395 -42.04 -30.25 -34.14
C GLN A 395 -42.98 -29.78 -33.03
N GLU A 396 -44.27 -29.53 -33.32
CA GLU A 396 -45.23 -29.07 -32.30
C GLU A 396 -45.39 -30.11 -31.17
N ILE A 397 -45.40 -31.40 -31.52
CA ILE A 397 -45.46 -32.51 -30.54
C ILE A 397 -44.17 -32.56 -29.72
N LEU A 398 -43.01 -32.38 -30.36
CA LEU A 398 -41.72 -32.29 -29.67
C LEU A 398 -41.66 -31.09 -28.72
N VAL A 399 -42.16 -29.92 -29.11
CA VAL A 399 -42.23 -28.72 -28.26
C VAL A 399 -43.12 -28.97 -27.05
N ASP A 400 -44.32 -29.52 -27.26
CA ASP A 400 -45.25 -29.84 -26.18
C ASP A 400 -44.66 -30.87 -25.21
N TRP A 401 -44.02 -31.91 -25.74
CA TRP A 401 -43.36 -32.94 -24.95
C TRP A 401 -42.17 -32.38 -24.15
N LEU A 402 -41.29 -31.60 -24.78
CA LEU A 402 -40.16 -30.97 -24.10
C LEU A 402 -40.62 -30.03 -22.99
N TYR A 403 -41.66 -29.22 -23.24
CA TYR A 403 -42.21 -28.33 -22.22
C TYR A 403 -42.76 -29.13 -21.03
N ALA A 404 -43.53 -30.19 -21.28
CA ALA A 404 -44.08 -31.04 -20.23
C ALA A 404 -42.99 -31.78 -19.43
N ALA A 405 -41.95 -32.30 -20.09
CA ALA A 405 -40.89 -33.08 -19.46
C ALA A 405 -39.85 -32.23 -18.69
N SER A 406 -39.64 -30.98 -19.12
CA SER A 406 -38.62 -30.09 -18.55
C SER A 406 -39.16 -28.97 -17.66
N GLY A 407 -40.48 -28.72 -17.68
CA GLY A 407 -41.06 -27.52 -17.09
C GLY A 407 -40.57 -26.21 -17.72
N GLY A 408 -40.00 -26.28 -18.94
CA GLY A 408 -39.39 -25.14 -19.62
C GLY A 408 -37.95 -24.82 -19.17
N LEU A 409 -37.28 -25.67 -18.38
CA LEU A 409 -35.89 -25.44 -17.97
C LEU A 409 -34.91 -25.68 -19.14
N PRO A 410 -34.17 -24.66 -19.63
CA PRO A 410 -33.32 -24.79 -20.82
C PRO A 410 -32.27 -25.90 -20.73
N GLY A 411 -31.61 -26.05 -19.58
CA GLY A 411 -30.61 -27.11 -19.40
C GLY A 411 -31.20 -28.51 -19.38
N LEU A 412 -32.46 -28.70 -18.99
CA LEU A 412 -33.14 -30.00 -19.13
C LEU A 412 -33.60 -30.24 -20.58
N ILE A 413 -34.07 -29.20 -21.28
CA ILE A 413 -34.46 -29.28 -22.69
C ILE A 413 -33.28 -29.78 -23.55
N VAL A 414 -32.10 -29.20 -23.34
CA VAL A 414 -30.87 -29.60 -24.05
C VAL A 414 -30.50 -31.06 -23.78
N GLU A 415 -30.55 -31.49 -22.51
CA GLU A 415 -30.27 -32.89 -22.14
C GLU A 415 -31.29 -33.86 -22.73
N TYR A 416 -32.58 -33.54 -22.68
CA TYR A 416 -33.61 -34.38 -23.30
C TYR A 416 -33.43 -34.45 -24.82
N LEU A 417 -33.12 -33.34 -25.50
CA LEU A 417 -32.85 -33.36 -26.94
C LEU A 417 -31.66 -34.24 -27.29
N ARG A 418 -30.58 -34.19 -26.50
CA ARG A 418 -29.42 -35.08 -26.64
C ARG A 418 -29.81 -36.53 -26.44
N TYR A 419 -30.49 -36.85 -25.35
CA TYR A 419 -30.92 -38.21 -25.03
C TYR A 419 -31.86 -38.79 -26.11
N LEU A 420 -32.84 -38.00 -26.56
CA LEU A 420 -33.73 -38.39 -27.65
C LEU A 420 -32.95 -38.68 -28.95
N TYR A 421 -31.89 -37.90 -29.22
CA TYR A 421 -31.02 -38.11 -30.38
C TYR A 421 -30.15 -39.36 -30.25
N GLU A 422 -29.63 -39.63 -29.05
CA GLU A 422 -28.87 -40.85 -28.76
C GLU A 422 -29.70 -42.11 -28.97
N GLN A 423 -30.93 -42.11 -28.46
CA GLN A 423 -31.88 -43.22 -28.55
C GLN A 423 -32.57 -43.35 -29.93
N ASP A 424 -32.17 -42.54 -30.92
CA ASP A 424 -32.78 -42.50 -32.26
C ASP A 424 -34.29 -42.17 -32.24
N VAL A 425 -34.78 -41.51 -31.18
CA VAL A 425 -36.14 -40.96 -31.08
C VAL A 425 -36.22 -39.64 -31.83
N LEU A 426 -35.17 -38.82 -31.74
CA LEU A 426 -34.92 -37.70 -32.64
C LEU A 426 -33.84 -38.15 -33.63
N ARG A 427 -34.11 -38.24 -34.93
CA ARG A 427 -33.09 -38.68 -35.91
C ARG A 427 -32.93 -37.72 -37.06
N LYS A 428 -31.71 -37.65 -37.61
CA LYS A 428 -31.37 -36.82 -38.76
C LYS A 428 -31.64 -37.60 -40.06
N GLU A 429 -32.47 -37.05 -40.93
CA GLU A 429 -32.80 -37.57 -42.26
C GLU A 429 -32.36 -36.57 -43.35
N HIS A 430 -32.40 -36.97 -44.64
CA HIS A 430 -31.84 -36.19 -45.76
C HIS A 430 -32.44 -34.77 -45.91
N GLU A 431 -33.65 -34.50 -45.42
CA GLU A 431 -34.34 -33.20 -45.49
C GLU A 431 -34.56 -32.51 -44.13
N GLY A 432 -34.01 -33.02 -43.02
CA GLY A 432 -34.20 -32.43 -41.69
C GLY A 432 -34.10 -33.43 -40.54
N PHE A 433 -34.83 -33.18 -39.47
CA PHE A 433 -34.95 -34.07 -38.32
C PHE A 433 -36.36 -34.64 -38.22
N VAL A 434 -36.48 -35.88 -37.76
CA VAL A 434 -37.77 -36.53 -37.50
C VAL A 434 -37.85 -36.89 -36.02
N PHE A 435 -38.92 -36.45 -35.37
CA PHE A 435 -39.27 -36.87 -34.02
C PHE A 435 -40.25 -38.06 -34.10
N ASP A 436 -39.76 -39.23 -33.70
CA ASP A 436 -40.46 -40.51 -33.75
C ASP A 436 -41.29 -40.73 -32.48
N VAL A 437 -42.60 -40.49 -32.59
CA VAL A 437 -43.53 -40.56 -31.46
C VAL A 437 -43.74 -42.00 -30.98
N GLU A 438 -43.70 -42.98 -31.89
CA GLU A 438 -43.91 -44.40 -31.54
C GLU A 438 -42.75 -44.92 -30.69
N LYS A 439 -41.53 -44.55 -31.04
CA LYS A 439 -40.33 -44.93 -30.29
C LYS A 439 -40.22 -44.25 -28.93
N LEU A 440 -40.83 -43.09 -28.76
CA LEU A 440 -40.84 -42.37 -27.49
C LEU A 440 -41.57 -43.15 -26.38
N GLU A 441 -42.64 -43.88 -26.73
CA GLU A 441 -43.40 -44.71 -25.79
C GLU A 441 -42.58 -45.89 -25.23
N GLU A 442 -41.53 -46.31 -25.94
CA GLU A 442 -40.62 -47.39 -25.52
C GLU A 442 -39.54 -46.91 -24.54
N VAL A 443 -39.36 -45.60 -24.37
CA VAL A 443 -38.28 -45.00 -23.57
C VAL A 443 -38.80 -44.50 -22.23
N LYS A 444 -38.27 -45.03 -21.12
CA LYS A 444 -38.58 -44.54 -19.76
C LYS A 444 -37.79 -43.27 -19.45
N VAL A 445 -38.40 -42.12 -19.71
CA VAL A 445 -37.75 -40.80 -19.56
C VAL A 445 -37.80 -40.27 -18.11
N GLU A 446 -38.78 -40.68 -17.30
CA GLU A 446 -38.98 -40.21 -15.92
C GLU A 446 -37.85 -40.60 -14.96
N SER A 447 -36.97 -41.55 -15.32
CA SER A 447 -35.99 -42.16 -14.43
C SER A 447 -34.52 -41.75 -14.64
N ILE A 448 -34.22 -40.86 -15.61
CA ILE A 448 -32.85 -40.50 -16.03
C ILE A 448 -31.94 -40.09 -14.85
N PHE A 449 -32.47 -39.33 -13.88
CA PHE A 449 -31.70 -38.84 -12.73
C PHE A 449 -31.87 -39.71 -11.47
N VAL A 450 -33.05 -40.31 -11.28
CA VAL A 450 -33.40 -41.06 -10.06
C VAL A 450 -32.69 -42.41 -10.02
N GLU A 451 -32.64 -43.15 -11.12
CA GLU A 451 -32.06 -44.51 -11.16
C GLU A 451 -30.59 -44.57 -10.73
N ARG A 452 -29.80 -43.53 -11.02
CA ARG A 452 -28.36 -43.50 -10.68
C ARG A 452 -28.11 -43.43 -9.17
N VAL A 453 -28.94 -42.69 -8.43
CA VAL A 453 -28.76 -42.46 -6.98
C VAL A 453 -29.59 -43.42 -6.12
N GLU A 454 -30.68 -43.97 -6.66
CA GLU A 454 -31.62 -44.81 -5.91
C GLU A 454 -30.93 -46.01 -5.20
N LYS A 455 -29.93 -46.59 -5.86
CA LYS A 455 -29.15 -47.73 -5.31
C LYS A 455 -28.36 -47.39 -4.04
N TYR A 456 -28.13 -46.11 -3.75
CA TYR A 456 -27.34 -45.64 -2.61
C TYR A 456 -28.16 -45.22 -1.39
N LYS A 457 -29.49 -45.06 -1.52
CA LYS A 457 -30.38 -44.62 -0.41
C LYS A 457 -30.32 -45.50 0.84
N ASN A 458 -29.99 -46.77 0.67
CA ASN A 458 -29.92 -47.74 1.77
C ASN A 458 -28.48 -48.08 2.18
N SER A 459 -27.48 -47.35 1.67
CA SER A 459 -26.07 -47.54 1.99
C SER A 459 -25.54 -46.44 2.91
N ASN A 460 -24.41 -46.68 3.58
CA ASN A 460 -23.76 -45.72 4.48
C ASN A 460 -23.27 -44.46 3.77
N VAL A 461 -23.11 -44.54 2.45
CA VAL A 461 -22.75 -43.41 1.59
C VAL A 461 -23.73 -42.24 1.69
N LYS A 462 -25.01 -42.52 2.00
CA LYS A 462 -26.02 -41.46 2.16
C LYS A 462 -25.62 -40.44 3.23
N TYR A 463 -24.90 -40.83 4.28
CA TYR A 463 -24.51 -39.95 5.36
C TYR A 463 -23.52 -38.84 4.94
N LEU A 464 -22.82 -38.99 3.81
CA LEU A 464 -22.00 -37.91 3.24
C LEU A 464 -22.83 -36.65 2.97
N SER A 465 -24.11 -36.80 2.65
CA SER A 465 -25.01 -35.68 2.40
C SER A 465 -25.17 -34.76 3.64
N VAL A 466 -24.93 -35.26 4.86
CA VAL A 466 -24.96 -34.48 6.11
C VAL A 466 -23.82 -33.46 6.17
N LEU A 467 -22.72 -33.69 5.45
CA LEU A 467 -21.62 -32.74 5.31
C LEU A 467 -21.97 -31.58 4.34
N GLY A 468 -23.13 -31.63 3.70
CA GLY A 468 -23.58 -30.64 2.72
C GLY A 468 -23.20 -31.02 1.28
N GLN A 469 -23.50 -30.13 0.33
CA GLN A 469 -23.26 -30.37 -1.10
C GLN A 469 -21.76 -30.44 -1.46
N LYS A 470 -20.92 -29.84 -0.62
CA LYS A 470 -19.46 -29.82 -0.75
C LYS A 470 -18.79 -30.06 0.61
N PHE A 471 -17.73 -30.86 0.60
CA PHE A 471 -17.01 -31.25 1.81
C PHE A 471 -15.57 -31.65 1.51
N LYS A 472 -14.71 -31.59 2.52
CA LYS A 472 -13.29 -31.97 2.47
C LYS A 472 -13.11 -33.40 2.96
N GLN A 473 -12.00 -34.03 2.57
CA GLN A 473 -11.65 -35.37 3.04
C GLN A 473 -11.60 -35.45 4.58
N VAL A 474 -11.07 -34.42 5.25
CA VAL A 474 -11.02 -34.35 6.73
C VAL A 474 -12.42 -34.38 7.36
N GLU A 475 -13.43 -33.81 6.70
CA GLU A 475 -14.82 -33.85 7.18
C GLU A 475 -15.42 -35.26 7.04
N VAL A 476 -15.04 -35.98 5.98
CA VAL A 476 -15.40 -37.40 5.78
C VAL A 476 -14.78 -38.25 6.89
N GLU A 477 -13.49 -38.09 7.19
CA GLU A 477 -12.82 -38.83 8.26
C GLU A 477 -13.45 -38.60 9.64
N ILE A 478 -13.91 -37.38 9.92
CA ILE A 478 -14.65 -37.07 11.16
C ILE A 478 -16.01 -37.76 11.17
N LEU A 479 -16.72 -37.76 10.04
CA LEU A 479 -18.00 -38.44 9.89
C LEU A 479 -17.86 -39.96 10.07
N GLU A 480 -16.86 -40.59 9.43
CA GLU A 480 -16.55 -42.01 9.57
C GLU A 480 -16.27 -42.38 11.03
N LYS A 481 -15.50 -41.56 11.76
CA LYS A 481 -15.27 -41.75 13.20
C LYS A 481 -16.55 -41.65 14.04
N LEU A 482 -17.50 -40.80 13.65
CA LEU A 482 -18.78 -40.65 14.35
C LEU A 482 -19.75 -41.79 14.06
N LEU A 483 -19.70 -42.35 12.85
CA LEU A 483 -20.52 -43.49 12.42
C LEU A 483 -19.92 -44.84 12.86
N GLY A 484 -18.60 -44.91 13.01
CA GLY A 484 -17.86 -46.15 13.29
C GLY A 484 -17.66 -47.04 12.06
N GLU A 485 -17.84 -46.50 10.85
CA GLU A 485 -17.78 -47.23 9.58
C GLU A 485 -17.12 -46.37 8.49
N ASP A 486 -16.35 -47.00 7.60
CA ASP A 486 -15.69 -46.33 6.46
C ASP A 486 -16.68 -46.10 5.31
N ILE A 487 -16.53 -44.99 4.59
CA ILE A 487 -17.38 -44.62 3.46
C ILE A 487 -16.57 -44.68 2.15
N ASP A 488 -16.93 -45.60 1.25
CA ASP A 488 -16.28 -45.71 -0.06
C ASP A 488 -16.73 -44.58 -1.01
N LEU A 489 -15.81 -43.64 -1.28
CA LEU A 489 -16.00 -42.54 -2.22
C LEU A 489 -15.76 -42.96 -3.69
N THR A 490 -15.04 -44.06 -3.92
CA THR A 490 -14.57 -44.48 -5.25
C THR A 490 -15.74 -44.79 -6.17
N THR A 491 -16.70 -45.57 -5.66
CA THR A 491 -17.91 -45.96 -6.41
C THR A 491 -18.80 -44.78 -6.80
N LEU A 492 -18.89 -43.75 -5.97
CA LEU A 492 -19.66 -42.53 -6.27
C LEU A 492 -19.00 -41.64 -7.34
N LEU A 493 -17.66 -41.60 -7.34
CA LEU A 493 -16.88 -40.88 -8.34
C LEU A 493 -16.97 -41.58 -9.70
N GLU A 494 -16.85 -42.91 -9.71
CA GLU A 494 -17.00 -43.73 -10.93
C GLU A 494 -18.40 -43.60 -11.56
N ASP A 495 -19.45 -43.56 -10.73
CA ASP A 495 -20.83 -43.38 -11.20
C ASP A 495 -21.18 -41.93 -11.58
N GLY A 496 -20.25 -40.99 -11.39
CA GLY A 496 -20.46 -39.57 -11.68
C GLY A 496 -21.47 -38.87 -10.75
N ILE A 497 -21.71 -39.42 -9.56
CA ILE A 497 -22.57 -38.80 -8.52
C ILE A 497 -21.80 -37.73 -7.75
N LEU A 498 -20.51 -38.01 -7.50
CA LEU A 498 -19.57 -37.06 -6.98
C LEU A 498 -18.52 -36.72 -8.04
N TYR A 499 -17.89 -35.56 -7.91
CA TYR A 499 -16.63 -35.25 -8.56
C TYR A 499 -15.69 -34.58 -7.56
N ARG A 500 -14.39 -34.60 -7.89
CA ARG A 500 -13.35 -33.99 -7.06
C ARG A 500 -12.80 -32.76 -7.77
N GLU A 501 -12.82 -31.65 -7.06
CA GLU A 501 -12.23 -30.37 -7.48
C GLU A 501 -11.12 -30.03 -6.47
N TYR A 502 -9.88 -30.35 -6.84
CA TYR A 502 -8.72 -30.29 -5.95
C TYR A 502 -8.96 -31.04 -4.62
N ASN A 503 -9.05 -30.31 -3.50
CA ASN A 503 -9.25 -30.84 -2.15
C ASN A 503 -10.72 -30.85 -1.70
N ILE A 504 -11.65 -30.47 -2.58
CA ILE A 504 -13.09 -30.41 -2.32
C ILE A 504 -13.77 -31.54 -3.08
N ILE A 505 -14.62 -32.29 -2.38
CA ILE A 505 -15.49 -33.32 -2.95
C ILE A 505 -16.89 -32.73 -3.03
N ARG A 506 -17.56 -32.96 -4.15
CA ARG A 506 -18.83 -32.29 -4.46
C ARG A 506 -19.82 -33.22 -5.14
N PHE A 507 -21.10 -33.04 -4.82
CA PHE A 507 -22.18 -33.67 -5.58
C PHE A 507 -22.30 -33.05 -6.96
N THR A 508 -22.29 -33.89 -7.99
CA THR A 508 -22.42 -33.46 -9.39
C THR A 508 -23.74 -32.73 -9.63
N LEU A 509 -24.80 -33.11 -8.92
CA LEU A 509 -26.11 -32.48 -8.97
C LEU A 509 -26.67 -32.23 -7.57
N LYS A 510 -27.33 -31.08 -7.36
CA LYS A 510 -28.04 -30.76 -6.11
C LYS A 510 -29.10 -31.83 -5.79
N GLN A 511 -29.76 -32.36 -6.82
CA GLN A 511 -30.78 -33.40 -6.68
C GLN A 511 -30.20 -34.71 -6.11
N TYR A 512 -28.95 -35.06 -6.45
CA TYR A 512 -28.29 -36.24 -5.87
C TYR A 512 -28.06 -36.07 -4.38
N TRP A 513 -27.62 -34.89 -3.97
CA TRP A 513 -27.49 -34.52 -2.56
C TRP A 513 -28.84 -34.54 -1.85
N GLU A 514 -29.88 -33.90 -2.40
CA GLU A 514 -31.24 -33.83 -1.81
C GLU A 514 -31.82 -35.24 -1.60
N ILE A 515 -31.77 -36.09 -2.62
CA ILE A 515 -32.29 -37.46 -2.56
C ILE A 515 -31.61 -38.27 -1.45
N LEU A 516 -30.28 -38.15 -1.30
CA LEU A 516 -29.55 -38.86 -0.25
C LEU A 516 -29.79 -38.24 1.13
N TYR A 517 -29.86 -36.91 1.23
CA TYR A 517 -30.09 -36.19 2.48
C TYR A 517 -31.49 -36.45 3.05
N GLU A 518 -32.51 -36.51 2.19
CA GLU A 518 -33.88 -36.84 2.56
C GLU A 518 -34.08 -38.34 2.85
N SER A 519 -33.18 -39.21 2.39
CA SER A 519 -33.21 -40.64 2.72
C SER A 519 -32.74 -40.96 4.15
N ILE A 520 -32.19 -39.98 4.87
CA ILE A 520 -31.77 -40.11 6.27
C ILE A 520 -32.94 -39.76 7.18
N VAL A 521 -33.19 -40.59 8.20
CA VAL A 521 -34.25 -40.33 9.18
C VAL A 521 -33.98 -39.02 9.91
N GLU A 522 -34.99 -38.18 10.09
CA GLU A 522 -34.83 -36.83 10.64
C GLU A 522 -34.14 -36.79 12.01
N GLU A 523 -34.49 -37.70 12.93
CA GLU A 523 -33.88 -37.80 14.26
C GLU A 523 -32.37 -38.09 14.18
N GLU A 524 -31.99 -39.03 13.31
CA GLU A 524 -30.60 -39.44 13.06
C GLU A 524 -29.80 -38.28 12.44
N ARG A 525 -30.40 -37.59 11.46
CA ARG A 525 -29.82 -36.41 10.80
C ARG A 525 -29.53 -35.29 11.80
N LEU A 526 -30.48 -35.00 12.70
CA LEU A 526 -30.32 -33.98 13.74
C LEU A 526 -29.24 -34.36 14.77
N GLU A 527 -29.14 -35.64 15.14
CA GLU A 527 -28.10 -36.12 16.05
C GLU A 527 -26.70 -36.01 15.44
N LEU A 528 -26.54 -36.40 14.16
CA LEU A 528 -25.28 -36.29 13.43
C LEU A 528 -24.83 -34.83 13.31
N HIS A 529 -25.74 -33.90 12.96
CA HIS A 529 -25.40 -32.47 12.96
C HIS A 529 -24.91 -31.96 14.32
N LYS A 530 -25.53 -32.39 15.43
CA LYS A 530 -25.06 -32.00 16.78
C LYS A 530 -23.66 -32.56 17.08
N LYS A 531 -23.38 -33.81 16.74
CA LYS A 531 -22.07 -34.46 16.95
C LYS A 531 -20.97 -33.86 16.06
N LEU A 532 -21.29 -33.53 14.81
CA LEU A 532 -20.37 -32.86 13.90
C LEU A 532 -20.04 -31.45 14.40
N ALA A 533 -21.04 -30.68 14.86
CA ALA A 533 -20.81 -29.36 15.42
C ALA A 533 -19.88 -29.34 16.66
N SER A 534 -19.87 -30.39 17.48
CA SER A 534 -18.94 -30.49 18.61
C SER A 534 -17.53 -30.93 18.22
N SER A 535 -17.38 -31.62 17.09
CA SER A 535 -16.13 -32.27 16.68
C SER A 535 -15.35 -31.47 15.64
N LEU A 536 -16.01 -30.58 14.91
CA LEU A 536 -15.38 -29.71 13.91
C LEU A 536 -14.71 -28.48 14.55
N ALA A 537 -13.52 -28.17 14.06
CA ALA A 537 -12.77 -26.97 14.44
C ALA A 537 -13.22 -25.71 13.66
N ASP A 538 -13.72 -25.89 12.44
CA ASP A 538 -14.18 -24.79 11.57
C ASP A 538 -15.46 -24.14 12.15
N TYR A 539 -15.37 -22.84 12.46
CA TYR A 539 -16.48 -22.10 13.08
C TYR A 539 -17.69 -21.95 12.16
N GLU A 540 -17.50 -21.78 10.86
CA GLU A 540 -18.60 -21.60 9.91
C GLU A 540 -19.33 -22.92 9.71
N LYS A 541 -18.59 -24.02 9.50
CA LYS A 541 -19.19 -25.35 9.37
C LYS A 541 -19.90 -25.78 10.65
N LYS A 542 -19.30 -25.46 11.80
CA LYS A 542 -19.91 -25.66 13.11
C LYS A 542 -21.21 -24.89 13.27
N ALA A 543 -21.22 -23.60 12.90
CA ALA A 543 -22.42 -22.78 12.97
C ALA A 543 -23.51 -23.30 12.01
N TRP A 544 -23.14 -23.73 10.80
CA TRP A 544 -24.05 -24.35 9.84
C TRP A 544 -24.69 -25.63 10.38
N HIS A 545 -23.91 -26.52 10.99
CA HIS A 545 -24.46 -27.72 11.63
C HIS A 545 -25.36 -27.40 12.85
N LEU A 546 -25.01 -26.39 13.64
CA LEU A 546 -25.85 -25.93 14.75
C LEU A 546 -27.18 -25.38 14.24
N GLU A 547 -27.16 -24.61 13.17
CA GLU A 547 -28.35 -24.09 12.48
C GLU A 547 -29.21 -25.23 11.90
N ALA A 548 -28.60 -26.18 11.18
CA ALA A 548 -29.26 -27.36 10.64
C ALA A 548 -29.88 -28.25 11.75
N SER A 549 -29.33 -28.23 12.97
CA SER A 549 -29.88 -28.91 14.15
C SER A 549 -30.95 -28.11 14.90
N GLY A 550 -31.28 -26.90 14.45
CA GLY A 550 -32.25 -25.98 15.08
C GLY A 550 -31.73 -25.17 16.27
N ASN A 551 -30.42 -25.19 16.54
CA ASN A 551 -29.81 -24.52 17.69
C ASN A 551 -29.28 -23.11 17.34
N GLU A 552 -30.19 -22.23 16.93
CA GLU A 552 -29.90 -20.87 16.44
C GLU A 552 -29.03 -20.05 17.41
N VAL A 553 -29.30 -20.09 18.72
CA VAL A 553 -28.52 -19.31 19.70
C VAL A 553 -27.06 -19.76 19.74
N SER A 554 -26.83 -21.07 19.72
CA SER A 554 -25.47 -21.60 19.75
C SER A 554 -24.73 -21.31 18.45
N ALA A 555 -25.42 -21.31 17.31
CA ALA A 555 -24.87 -20.91 16.01
C ALA A 555 -24.45 -19.42 16.03
N ALA A 556 -25.32 -18.53 16.52
CA ALA A 556 -24.98 -17.11 16.67
C ALA A 556 -23.79 -16.89 17.62
N VAL A 557 -23.72 -17.64 18.73
CA VAL A 557 -22.58 -17.59 19.66
C VAL A 557 -21.29 -18.08 18.98
N ALA A 558 -21.36 -19.11 18.12
CA ALA A 558 -20.21 -19.58 17.36
C ALA A 558 -19.67 -18.49 16.42
N TYR A 559 -20.55 -17.81 15.67
CA TYR A 559 -20.15 -16.67 14.83
C TYR A 559 -19.60 -15.48 15.64
N LEU A 560 -20.21 -15.13 16.78
CA LEU A 560 -19.69 -14.04 17.62
C LEU A 560 -18.33 -14.36 18.24
N LYS A 561 -18.07 -15.63 18.58
CA LYS A 561 -16.74 -16.09 19.02
C LYS A 561 -15.73 -16.01 17.88
N TYR A 562 -16.13 -16.41 16.69
CA TYR A 562 -15.28 -16.31 15.50
C TYR A 562 -14.96 -14.86 15.16
N ALA A 563 -15.95 -13.95 15.18
CA ALA A 563 -15.73 -12.52 14.98
C ALA A 563 -14.75 -11.92 16.01
N ARG A 564 -14.83 -12.36 17.27
CA ARG A 564 -13.86 -11.95 18.30
C ARG A 564 -12.45 -12.43 17.97
N GLU A 565 -12.30 -13.69 17.57
CA GLU A 565 -11.00 -14.26 17.22
C GLU A 565 -10.40 -13.54 16.01
N LEU A 566 -11.20 -13.28 14.98
CA LEU A 566 -10.80 -12.49 13.81
C LEU A 566 -10.36 -11.06 14.19
N LEU A 567 -11.06 -10.40 15.12
CA LEU A 567 -10.64 -9.10 15.65
C LEU A 567 -9.30 -9.21 16.39
N ASP A 568 -9.10 -10.22 17.23
CA ASP A 568 -7.87 -10.38 18.00
C ASP A 568 -6.65 -10.65 17.10
N PHE A 569 -6.84 -11.26 15.92
CA PHE A 569 -5.81 -11.49 14.91
C PHE A 569 -5.70 -10.42 13.81
N TYR A 570 -6.44 -9.31 13.91
CA TYR A 570 -6.49 -8.28 12.86
C TYR A 570 -6.79 -8.83 11.45
N ALA A 571 -7.72 -9.78 11.37
CA ALA A 571 -8.25 -10.22 10.09
C ALA A 571 -8.98 -9.06 9.39
N SER A 572 -9.16 -9.18 8.07
CA SER A 572 -9.85 -8.18 7.24
C SER A 572 -11.15 -7.69 7.89
N PRO A 573 -11.29 -6.38 8.17
CA PRO A 573 -12.50 -5.78 8.69
C PRO A 573 -13.78 -6.17 7.94
N SER A 574 -13.71 -6.23 6.61
CA SER A 574 -14.84 -6.64 5.77
C SER A 574 -15.28 -8.09 6.01
N VAL A 575 -14.36 -8.98 6.40
CA VAL A 575 -14.67 -10.37 6.78
C VAL A 575 -15.28 -10.41 8.19
N VAL A 576 -14.70 -9.68 9.16
CA VAL A 576 -15.25 -9.57 10.51
C VAL A 576 -16.69 -9.07 10.46
N TYR A 577 -16.94 -8.02 9.69
CA TYR A 577 -18.26 -7.45 9.52
C TYR A 577 -19.25 -8.48 8.96
N SER A 578 -18.85 -9.25 7.94
CA SER A 578 -19.69 -10.31 7.38
C SER A 578 -20.09 -11.36 8.43
N VAL A 579 -19.12 -11.83 9.22
CA VAL A 579 -19.38 -12.79 10.30
C VAL A 579 -20.35 -12.21 11.35
N LEU A 580 -20.21 -10.92 11.68
CA LEU A 580 -21.15 -10.23 12.56
C LEU A 580 -22.56 -10.15 11.96
N GLN A 581 -22.69 -9.91 10.65
CA GLN A 581 -24.00 -9.93 9.98
C GLN A 581 -24.65 -11.31 9.99
N LYS A 582 -23.88 -12.39 9.77
CA LYS A 582 -24.39 -13.77 9.93
C LYS A 582 -24.92 -14.00 11.34
N ALA A 583 -24.20 -13.54 12.37
CA ALA A 583 -24.69 -13.61 13.74
C ALA A 583 -25.97 -12.78 13.94
N ARG A 584 -26.05 -11.56 13.39
CA ARG A 584 -27.25 -10.71 13.47
C ARG A 584 -28.48 -11.36 12.85
N ARG A 585 -28.33 -11.98 11.68
CA ARG A 585 -29.39 -12.70 10.98
C ARG A 585 -29.99 -13.81 11.84
N ILE A 586 -29.15 -14.59 12.50
CA ILE A 586 -29.62 -15.70 13.36
C ILE A 586 -30.25 -15.18 14.65
N VAL A 587 -29.69 -14.11 15.22
CA VAL A 587 -30.23 -13.45 16.42
C VAL A 587 -31.59 -12.80 16.14
N LYS A 588 -31.88 -12.42 14.88
CA LYS A 588 -33.13 -11.77 14.44
C LYS A 588 -33.43 -10.54 15.33
N ASN A 589 -34.58 -10.52 15.99
CA ASN A 589 -35.02 -9.44 16.86
C ASN A 589 -34.48 -9.53 18.30
N ARG A 590 -33.69 -10.55 18.64
CA ARG A 590 -33.12 -10.67 19.98
C ARG A 590 -32.04 -9.60 20.16
N GLU A 591 -31.93 -9.08 21.37
CA GLU A 591 -30.87 -8.15 21.72
C GLU A 591 -29.60 -8.91 22.07
N SER A 592 -28.46 -8.51 21.50
CA SER A 592 -27.16 -9.13 21.76
C SER A 592 -26.13 -8.09 22.14
N TYR A 593 -25.76 -8.05 23.42
CA TYR A 593 -24.74 -7.14 23.93
C TYR A 593 -23.38 -7.32 23.23
N ALA A 594 -23.00 -8.57 22.96
CA ALA A 594 -21.74 -8.89 22.28
C ALA A 594 -21.71 -8.42 20.83
N TYR A 595 -22.83 -8.51 20.10
CA TYR A 595 -22.93 -8.01 18.72
C TYR A 595 -22.65 -6.51 18.64
N TYR A 596 -23.36 -5.70 19.44
CA TYR A 596 -23.16 -4.25 19.46
C TYR A 596 -21.74 -3.87 19.91
N LYS A 597 -21.20 -4.58 20.91
CA LYS A 597 -19.82 -4.39 21.36
C LYS A 597 -18.82 -4.59 20.22
N PHE A 598 -18.87 -5.73 19.54
CA PHE A 598 -17.88 -6.07 18.51
C PHE A 598 -18.04 -5.22 17.26
N LEU A 599 -19.26 -4.81 16.90
CA LEU A 599 -19.47 -3.91 15.77
C LEU A 599 -18.94 -2.50 16.04
N LEU A 600 -19.13 -1.97 17.25
CA LEU A 600 -18.53 -0.69 17.66
C LEU A 600 -17.00 -0.78 17.78
N GLU A 601 -16.47 -1.89 18.29
CA GLU A 601 -15.01 -2.14 18.34
C GLU A 601 -14.41 -2.24 16.94
N LEU A 602 -15.12 -2.86 15.99
CA LEU A 602 -14.72 -2.89 14.58
C LEU A 602 -14.65 -1.47 14.00
N ALA A 603 -15.71 -0.68 14.16
CA ALA A 603 -15.77 0.70 13.65
C ALA A 603 -14.69 1.60 14.28
N GLU A 604 -14.43 1.46 15.58
CA GLU A 604 -13.33 2.18 16.25
C GLU A 604 -11.97 1.79 15.64
N ARG A 605 -11.72 0.50 15.44
CA ARG A 605 -10.44 0.03 14.87
C ARG A 605 -10.26 0.51 13.44
N THR A 606 -11.31 0.53 12.62
CA THR A 606 -11.21 0.91 11.21
C THR A 606 -11.31 2.40 10.95
N GLU A 607 -11.83 3.18 11.90
CA GLU A 607 -12.22 4.59 11.68
C GLU A 607 -13.22 4.72 10.52
N ASP A 608 -14.06 3.70 10.34
CA ASP A 608 -15.05 3.63 9.27
C ASP A 608 -16.46 3.66 9.87
N GLU A 609 -17.09 4.83 9.76
CA GLU A 609 -18.43 5.11 10.28
C GLU A 609 -19.52 4.30 9.59
N SER A 610 -19.29 3.82 8.36
CA SER A 610 -20.29 3.10 7.57
C SER A 610 -20.76 1.81 8.23
N TYR A 611 -19.94 1.22 9.10
CA TYR A 611 -20.31 0.03 9.85
C TYR A 611 -21.37 0.28 10.93
N ILE A 612 -21.53 1.53 11.38
CA ILE A 612 -22.35 1.88 12.54
C ILE A 612 -23.38 2.98 12.29
N SER A 613 -23.33 3.68 11.15
CA SER A 613 -24.24 4.78 10.79
C SER A 613 -25.71 4.38 10.99
N GLU A 614 -26.13 3.28 10.37
CA GLU A 614 -27.50 2.75 10.42
C GLU A 614 -27.79 1.85 11.65
N LEU A 615 -26.81 1.65 12.53
CA LEU A 615 -26.95 0.72 13.65
C LEU A 615 -27.92 1.26 14.71
N ASP A 616 -29.09 0.65 14.83
CA ASP A 616 -30.03 0.95 15.91
C ASP A 616 -29.66 0.19 17.20
N ILE A 617 -29.32 0.95 18.24
CA ILE A 617 -28.92 0.42 19.56
C ILE A 617 -30.11 0.57 20.51
N PRO A 618 -30.57 -0.52 21.17
CA PRO A 618 -31.76 -0.50 22.01
C PRO A 618 -31.71 0.55 23.12
N ASP A 619 -32.84 1.23 23.34
CA ASP A 619 -33.02 2.23 24.40
C ASP A 619 -33.22 1.61 25.79
N LYS A 620 -32.21 0.86 26.24
CA LYS A 620 -32.15 0.32 27.60
C LYS A 620 -30.89 0.78 28.31
N LYS A 621 -31.00 0.93 29.64
CA LYS A 621 -29.93 1.35 30.54
C LYS A 621 -28.59 0.65 30.30
N ILE A 622 -28.60 -0.66 30.06
CA ILE A 622 -27.37 -1.45 29.84
C ILE A 622 -26.62 -1.07 28.55
N TYR A 623 -27.31 -0.50 27.56
CA TYR A 623 -26.76 -0.10 26.26
C TYR A 623 -26.34 1.37 26.21
N THR A 624 -26.60 2.16 27.25
CA THR A 624 -26.33 3.61 27.24
C THR A 624 -24.88 3.92 26.90
N TYR A 625 -23.91 3.15 27.42
CA TYR A 625 -22.49 3.32 27.06
C TYR A 625 -22.24 3.13 25.55
N PHE A 626 -22.80 2.07 24.94
CA PHE A 626 -22.63 1.80 23.52
C PHE A 626 -23.35 2.82 22.63
N LYS A 627 -24.53 3.29 23.04
CA LYS A 627 -25.24 4.36 22.33
C LYS A 627 -24.44 5.67 22.36
N SER A 628 -23.91 6.05 23.52
CA SER A 628 -23.00 7.20 23.65
C SER A 628 -21.71 7.00 22.87
N PHE A 629 -21.16 5.79 22.83
CA PHE A 629 -19.94 5.50 22.07
C PHE A 629 -20.17 5.58 20.56
N LYS A 630 -21.32 5.10 20.06
CA LYS A 630 -21.75 5.32 18.67
C LYS A 630 -21.77 6.82 18.34
N TYR A 631 -22.43 7.63 19.17
CA TYR A 631 -22.47 9.08 18.93
C TYR A 631 -21.08 9.71 18.93
N TYR A 632 -20.20 9.31 19.85
CA TYR A 632 -18.82 9.76 19.86
C TYR A 632 -18.06 9.41 18.57
N LEU A 633 -18.20 8.17 18.07
CA LEU A 633 -17.57 7.72 16.82
C LEU A 633 -18.14 8.43 15.58
N LEU A 634 -19.41 8.86 15.63
CA LEU A 634 -20.06 9.66 14.58
C LEU A 634 -19.90 11.17 14.77
N TYR A 635 -18.99 11.60 15.65
CA TYR A 635 -18.72 13.01 15.95
C TYR A 635 -19.90 13.80 16.54
N ASP A 636 -20.96 13.13 16.98
CA ASP A 636 -22.12 13.71 17.68
C ASP A 636 -21.86 13.80 19.18
N TYR A 637 -20.88 14.63 19.53
CA TYR A 637 -20.42 14.77 20.91
C TYR A 637 -21.51 15.29 21.85
N LYS A 638 -22.45 16.09 21.34
CA LYS A 638 -23.57 16.64 22.12
C LYS A 638 -24.48 15.55 22.66
N ASN A 639 -24.97 14.66 21.79
CA ASN A 639 -25.81 13.57 22.24
C ASN A 639 -25.04 12.55 23.07
N ALA A 640 -23.74 12.35 22.80
CA ALA A 640 -22.87 11.52 23.63
C ALA A 640 -22.78 12.05 25.08
N VAL A 641 -22.47 13.34 25.26
CA VAL A 641 -22.36 14.00 26.58
C VAL A 641 -23.68 13.97 27.34
N GLU A 642 -24.79 14.30 26.67
CA GLU A 642 -26.12 14.33 27.28
C GLU A 642 -26.51 12.96 27.85
N LEU A 643 -26.33 11.90 27.06
CA LEU A 643 -26.61 10.53 27.51
C LEU A 643 -25.69 10.07 28.64
N LEU A 644 -24.40 10.41 28.59
CA LEU A 644 -23.43 10.00 29.61
C LEU A 644 -23.68 10.69 30.95
N LYS A 645 -24.02 11.99 30.96
CA LYS A 645 -24.33 12.75 32.18
C LYS A 645 -25.63 12.27 32.84
N ASN A 646 -26.61 11.89 32.05
CA ASN A 646 -27.91 11.42 32.54
C ASN A 646 -27.92 9.92 32.91
N SER A 647 -26.80 9.20 32.69
CA SER A 647 -26.70 7.77 32.96
C SER A 647 -26.31 7.47 34.40
N ASN A 648 -27.24 6.92 35.18
CA ASN A 648 -27.02 6.42 36.54
C ASN A 648 -26.71 4.91 36.59
N VAL A 649 -26.27 4.32 35.48
CA VAL A 649 -26.06 2.87 35.38
C VAL A 649 -24.71 2.50 35.95
N ASP A 650 -24.68 1.64 36.98
CA ASP A 650 -23.43 1.12 37.50
C ASP A 650 -22.90 0.02 36.57
N LEU A 651 -21.73 0.26 35.98
CA LEU A 651 -21.04 -0.67 35.07
C LEU A 651 -19.90 -1.43 35.79
N GLY A 652 -19.85 -1.36 37.12
CA GLY A 652 -18.74 -1.84 37.93
C GLY A 652 -17.51 -0.93 37.84
N PRO A 653 -16.45 -1.20 38.62
CA PRO A 653 -15.31 -0.30 38.76
C PRO A 653 -14.67 0.09 37.42
N PHE A 654 -14.29 -0.89 36.60
CA PHE A 654 -13.66 -0.63 35.30
C PHE A 654 -14.62 -0.03 34.27
N GLY A 655 -15.88 -0.49 34.24
CA GLY A 655 -16.89 0.04 33.31
C GLY A 655 -17.23 1.51 33.60
N ASN A 656 -17.23 1.91 34.88
CA ASN A 656 -17.43 3.29 35.29
C ASN A 656 -16.26 4.18 34.86
N LEU A 657 -15.01 3.70 34.97
CA LEU A 657 -13.84 4.41 34.43
C LEU A 657 -13.92 4.60 32.91
N LYS A 658 -14.33 3.55 32.16
CA LYS A 658 -14.56 3.65 30.72
C LYS A 658 -15.62 4.71 30.37
N ARG A 659 -16.72 4.74 31.12
CA ARG A 659 -17.79 5.73 30.94
C ARG A 659 -17.30 7.15 31.23
N GLU A 660 -16.58 7.33 32.33
CA GLU A 660 -16.03 8.63 32.73
C GLU A 660 -15.03 9.14 31.70
N PHE A 661 -14.16 8.27 31.18
CA PHE A 661 -13.21 8.63 30.15
C PHE A 661 -13.89 8.95 28.80
N LEU A 662 -14.92 8.20 28.41
CA LEU A 662 -15.70 8.51 27.21
C LEU A 662 -16.42 9.86 27.34
N LEU A 663 -16.96 10.17 28.53
CA LEU A 663 -17.55 11.48 28.82
C LEU A 663 -16.51 12.58 28.66
N LEU A 664 -15.32 12.39 29.24
CA LEU A 664 -14.21 13.32 29.13
C LEU A 664 -13.80 13.57 27.66
N ARG A 665 -13.63 12.51 26.87
CA ARG A 665 -13.33 12.60 25.43
C ARG A 665 -14.42 13.33 24.64
N SER A 666 -15.69 13.07 24.97
CA SER A 666 -16.82 13.71 24.29
C SER A 666 -16.92 15.18 24.65
N GLU A 667 -16.68 15.56 25.90
CA GLU A 667 -16.62 16.97 26.30
C GLU A 667 -15.45 17.70 25.63
N ALA A 668 -14.28 17.06 25.55
CA ALA A 668 -13.12 17.63 24.87
C ALA A 668 -13.33 17.78 23.36
N GLY A 669 -14.10 16.89 22.73
CA GLY A 669 -14.52 17.04 21.33
C GLY A 669 -15.45 18.24 21.07
N GLN A 670 -16.12 18.78 22.10
CA GLN A 670 -16.93 20.00 21.97
C GLN A 670 -16.12 21.28 22.24
N ALA A 671 -15.19 21.23 23.19
CA ALA A 671 -14.51 22.42 23.68
C ALA A 671 -13.10 22.06 24.17
N LEU A 672 -12.14 21.95 23.25
CA LEU A 672 -10.78 21.45 23.55
C LEU A 672 -10.02 22.34 24.56
N GLY A 673 -10.34 23.64 24.63
CA GLY A 673 -9.64 24.63 25.44
C GLY A 673 -9.79 24.54 26.97
N ARG A 674 -10.48 23.53 27.53
CA ARG A 674 -10.67 23.45 28.99
C ARG A 674 -9.48 22.83 29.73
N LYS A 675 -9.04 23.50 30.80
CA LYS A 675 -7.85 23.11 31.60
C LYS A 675 -8.10 21.96 32.57
N ASP A 676 -9.35 21.65 32.93
CA ASP A 676 -9.66 20.57 33.89
C ASP A 676 -9.52 19.15 33.31
N TYR A 677 -9.46 19.02 31.98
CA TYR A 677 -9.41 17.73 31.31
C TYR A 677 -8.17 16.92 31.65
N TYR A 678 -7.01 17.57 31.76
CA TYR A 678 -5.76 16.90 32.12
C TYR A 678 -5.86 16.25 33.51
N GLU A 679 -6.34 16.99 34.51
CA GLU A 679 -6.48 16.49 35.89
C GLU A 679 -7.56 15.40 36.01
N ARG A 680 -8.62 15.47 35.18
CA ARG A 680 -9.61 14.39 35.09
C ARG A 680 -9.02 13.13 34.46
N ALA A 681 -8.32 13.24 33.33
CA ALA A 681 -7.66 12.12 32.68
C ALA A 681 -6.65 11.44 33.62
N LYS A 682 -5.86 12.23 34.35
CA LYS A 682 -4.88 11.72 35.32
C LYS A 682 -5.53 10.94 36.47
N ARG A 683 -6.65 11.43 37.03
CA ARG A 683 -7.39 10.71 38.09
C ARG A 683 -7.94 9.36 37.63
N ILE A 684 -8.37 9.26 36.37
CA ILE A 684 -8.82 7.98 35.79
C ILE A 684 -7.61 7.05 35.62
N MET A 685 -6.50 7.58 35.09
CA MET A 685 -5.25 6.84 34.86
C MET A 685 -4.68 6.24 36.16
N GLU A 686 -4.66 6.98 37.27
CA GLU A 686 -4.14 6.53 38.56
C GLU A 686 -4.90 5.33 39.16
N GLN A 687 -6.10 5.02 38.65
CA GLN A 687 -6.91 3.87 39.07
C GLN A 687 -6.70 2.62 38.18
N LEU A 688 -5.85 2.71 37.16
CA LEU A 688 -5.60 1.64 36.18
C LEU A 688 -4.22 1.01 36.40
N ASP A 689 -4.19 -0.31 36.48
CA ASP A 689 -2.98 -1.14 36.53
C ASP A 689 -2.43 -1.48 35.12
N GLU A 690 -1.19 -1.10 34.86
CA GLU A 690 -0.45 -1.37 33.61
C GLU A 690 -0.23 -2.87 33.35
N ASN A 691 -0.27 -3.72 34.38
CA ASN A 691 -0.09 -5.18 34.22
C ASN A 691 -1.40 -5.90 33.88
N ASN A 692 -2.55 -5.23 33.98
CA ASN A 692 -3.85 -5.82 33.73
C ASN A 692 -4.25 -5.66 32.26
N PRO A 693 -4.39 -6.76 31.49
CA PRO A 693 -4.72 -6.69 30.05
C PRO A 693 -6.03 -5.94 29.73
N LEU A 694 -7.00 -5.93 30.65
CA LEU A 694 -8.25 -5.22 30.47
C LEU A 694 -8.07 -3.70 30.58
N HIS A 695 -7.15 -3.25 31.44
CA HIS A 695 -6.88 -1.84 31.70
C HIS A 695 -5.98 -1.21 30.64
N VAL A 696 -5.04 -1.98 30.10
CA VAL A 696 -4.03 -1.51 29.13
C VAL A 696 -4.64 -0.77 27.95
N ARG A 697 -5.72 -1.29 27.36
CA ARG A 697 -6.38 -0.62 26.22
C ARG A 697 -6.87 0.79 26.58
N LEU A 698 -7.44 0.95 27.78
CA LEU A 698 -7.91 2.25 28.27
C LEU A 698 -6.75 3.18 28.63
N LEU A 699 -5.66 2.63 29.21
CA LEU A 699 -4.44 3.38 29.51
C LEU A 699 -3.80 3.96 28.25
N ILE A 700 -3.68 3.16 27.17
CA ILE A 700 -3.17 3.62 25.88
C ILE A 700 -4.02 4.78 25.35
N ASP A 701 -5.34 4.65 25.36
CA ASP A 701 -6.22 5.74 24.91
C ASP A 701 -6.09 6.99 25.78
N ILE A 702 -5.90 6.85 27.10
CA ILE A 702 -5.68 7.99 28.01
C ILE A 702 -4.35 8.67 27.69
N TYR A 703 -3.27 7.93 27.46
CA TYR A 703 -1.98 8.52 27.10
C TYR A 703 -2.03 9.26 25.76
N ILE A 704 -2.67 8.67 24.75
CA ILE A 704 -2.91 9.34 23.47
C ILE A 704 -3.76 10.59 23.69
N PHE A 705 -4.83 10.51 24.47
CA PHE A 705 -5.67 11.68 24.77
C PHE A 705 -4.91 12.79 25.50
N ILE A 706 -4.11 12.45 26.52
CA ILE A 706 -3.25 13.41 27.23
C ILE A 706 -2.26 14.07 26.26
N SER A 707 -1.69 13.33 25.31
CA SER A 707 -0.78 13.90 24.31
C SER A 707 -1.42 15.00 23.48
N VAL A 708 -2.72 14.90 23.19
CA VAL A 708 -3.46 15.90 22.40
C VAL A 708 -3.76 17.16 23.22
N ILE A 709 -4.13 17.01 24.50
CA ILE A 709 -4.53 18.15 25.35
C ILE A 709 -3.36 18.83 26.10
N ALA A 710 -2.21 18.17 26.25
CA ALA A 710 -1.07 18.66 27.04
C ALA A 710 0.09 19.21 26.19
N ARG A 711 -0.19 19.77 25.01
CA ARG A 711 0.81 20.30 24.06
C ARG A 711 1.74 21.38 24.63
N SER A 712 1.36 22.04 25.71
CA SER A 712 2.21 23.03 26.39
C SER A 712 3.41 22.42 27.14
N ASN A 713 3.53 21.09 27.24
CA ASN A 713 4.68 20.42 27.85
C ASN A 713 5.18 19.23 27.01
N PRO A 714 5.97 19.49 25.95
CA PRO A 714 6.42 18.47 25.00
C PRO A 714 7.15 17.29 25.65
N SER A 715 7.97 17.54 26.68
CA SER A 715 8.73 16.48 27.38
C SER A 715 7.81 15.44 28.03
N LYS A 716 6.70 15.90 28.65
CA LYS A 716 5.69 15.01 29.23
C LYS A 716 4.90 14.27 28.16
N VAL A 717 4.57 14.95 27.06
CA VAL A 717 3.86 14.35 25.93
C VAL A 717 4.66 13.17 25.36
N LEU A 718 5.96 13.36 25.13
CA LEU A 718 6.86 12.30 24.68
C LEU A 718 6.95 11.13 25.67
N GLU A 719 6.97 11.41 26.98
CA GLU A 719 6.96 10.36 28.02
C GLU A 719 5.70 9.49 27.92
N TYR A 720 4.52 10.11 27.83
CA TYR A 720 3.25 9.39 27.75
C TYR A 720 3.12 8.59 26.45
N LEU A 721 3.53 9.17 25.31
CA LEU A 721 3.50 8.47 24.03
C LEU A 721 4.44 7.26 24.00
N ARG A 722 5.63 7.35 24.59
CA ARG A 722 6.55 6.20 24.72
C ARG A 722 5.99 5.09 25.62
N LYS A 723 5.27 5.45 26.69
CA LYS A 723 4.54 4.46 27.51
C LYS A 723 3.41 3.80 26.72
N ALA A 724 2.66 4.58 25.94
CA ALA A 724 1.61 4.06 25.07
C ALA A 724 2.17 3.11 24.01
N GLU A 725 3.28 3.46 23.36
CA GLU A 725 3.97 2.61 22.38
C GLU A 725 4.36 1.27 23.00
N LYS A 726 5.05 1.31 24.15
CA LYS A 726 5.48 0.09 24.86
C LYS A 726 4.30 -0.82 25.18
N LEU A 727 3.25 -0.29 25.79
CA LEU A 727 2.06 -1.07 26.14
C LEU A 727 1.34 -1.63 24.92
N ALA A 728 1.26 -0.84 23.83
CA ALA A 728 0.64 -1.29 22.59
C ALA A 728 1.39 -2.47 21.97
N LEU A 729 2.73 -2.46 22.02
CA LEU A 729 3.56 -3.57 21.55
C LEU A 729 3.45 -4.80 22.47
N ASP A 730 3.58 -4.60 23.79
CA ASP A 730 3.57 -5.69 24.78
C ASP A 730 2.24 -6.46 24.80
N TYR A 731 1.11 -5.78 24.54
CA TYR A 731 -0.24 -6.35 24.57
C TYR A 731 -0.90 -6.52 23.20
N ASN A 732 -0.15 -6.37 22.10
CA ASN A 732 -0.63 -6.50 20.72
C ASN A 732 -1.84 -5.60 20.38
N VAL A 733 -1.80 -4.34 20.81
CA VAL A 733 -2.79 -3.30 20.49
C VAL A 733 -2.35 -2.50 19.26
N ALA A 734 -2.00 -3.23 18.19
CA ALA A 734 -1.38 -2.69 16.98
C ALA A 734 -2.17 -1.55 16.30
N HIS A 735 -3.51 -1.57 16.32
CA HIS A 735 -4.34 -0.50 15.71
C HIS A 735 -4.16 0.89 16.35
N LYS A 736 -3.56 0.99 17.55
CA LYS A 736 -3.26 2.29 18.19
C LYS A 736 -1.86 2.81 17.82
N LEU A 737 -0.96 1.95 17.31
CA LEU A 737 0.40 2.34 16.94
C LEU A 737 0.45 3.45 15.88
N PRO A 738 -0.37 3.46 14.80
CA PRO A 738 -0.35 4.56 13.84
C PRO A 738 -0.61 5.93 14.47
N SER A 739 -1.59 6.02 15.38
CA SER A 739 -1.90 7.26 16.09
C SER A 739 -0.78 7.66 17.06
N ILE A 740 -0.16 6.69 17.75
CA ILE A 740 0.98 6.95 18.65
C ILE A 740 2.19 7.47 17.86
N TYR A 741 2.52 6.83 16.75
CA TYR A 741 3.63 7.23 15.88
C TYR A 741 3.40 8.58 15.21
N ASN A 742 2.17 8.87 14.76
CA ASN A 742 1.83 10.20 14.25
C ASN A 742 2.01 11.28 15.32
N ASN A 743 1.51 11.05 16.53
CA ASN A 743 1.67 12.03 17.61
C ASN A 743 3.14 12.18 18.02
N LEU A 744 3.94 11.10 18.01
CA LEU A 744 5.39 11.19 18.24
C LEU A 744 6.09 12.01 17.16
N ALA A 745 5.73 11.80 15.88
CA ALA A 745 6.31 12.51 14.76
C ALA A 745 6.08 14.03 14.85
N VAL A 746 4.85 14.44 15.18
CA VAL A 746 4.48 15.86 15.36
C VAL A 746 5.26 16.51 16.51
N GLU A 747 5.55 15.76 17.57
CA GLU A 747 6.24 16.25 18.76
C GLU A 747 7.78 16.23 18.66
N ILE A 748 8.37 15.57 17.66
CA ILE A 748 9.83 15.51 17.47
C ILE A 748 10.32 16.67 16.58
N THR A 749 11.42 17.33 16.97
CA THR A 749 11.97 18.49 16.22
C THR A 749 12.77 18.09 14.99
N ASN A 750 13.43 16.94 15.03
CA ASN A 750 14.26 16.48 13.93
C ASN A 750 13.38 15.90 12.82
N THR A 751 13.37 16.55 11.65
CA THR A 751 12.51 16.15 10.52
C THR A 751 12.80 14.74 10.03
N THR A 752 14.06 14.29 10.08
CA THR A 752 14.42 12.93 9.67
C THR A 752 13.81 11.89 10.59
N ILE A 753 13.88 12.10 11.91
CA ILE A 753 13.28 11.19 12.90
C ILE A 753 11.75 11.26 12.81
N SER A 754 11.18 12.45 12.61
CA SER A 754 9.73 12.63 12.41
C SER A 754 9.23 11.80 11.22
N MET A 755 9.90 11.89 10.07
CA MET A 755 9.59 11.09 8.88
C MET A 755 9.67 9.59 9.13
N GLN A 756 10.66 9.10 9.88
CA GLN A 756 10.75 7.67 10.24
C GLN A 756 9.54 7.19 11.05
N TYR A 757 9.03 8.03 11.97
CA TYR A 757 7.83 7.68 12.73
C TYR A 757 6.58 7.72 11.84
N LEU A 758 6.46 8.67 10.92
CA LEU A 758 5.35 8.70 9.96
C LEU A 758 5.36 7.47 9.05
N GLU A 759 6.52 7.05 8.55
CA GLU A 759 6.68 5.81 7.77
C GLU A 759 6.26 4.58 8.58
N ARG A 760 6.69 4.48 9.85
CA ARG A 760 6.25 3.42 10.76
C ARG A 760 4.75 3.44 11.01
N ALA A 761 4.13 4.61 11.06
CA ALA A 761 2.68 4.72 11.21
C ALA A 761 1.94 4.14 10.00
N VAL A 762 2.43 4.42 8.79
CA VAL A 762 1.89 3.86 7.54
C VAL A 762 2.08 2.34 7.51
N GLU A 763 3.30 1.86 7.76
CA GLU A 763 3.62 0.44 7.74
C GLU A 763 2.79 -0.35 8.76
N ALA A 764 2.68 0.16 10.01
CA ALA A 764 1.89 -0.47 11.04
C ALA A 764 0.40 -0.58 10.66
N ALA A 765 -0.16 0.45 10.01
CA ALA A 765 -1.55 0.46 9.56
C ALA A 765 -1.80 -0.51 8.40
N GLU A 766 -0.90 -0.58 7.43
CA GLU A 766 -1.02 -1.44 6.25
C GLU A 766 -0.86 -2.92 6.60
N ASN A 767 0.11 -3.25 7.47
CA ASN A 767 0.38 -4.63 7.90
C ASN A 767 -0.81 -5.27 8.62
N ILE A 768 -1.61 -4.48 9.35
CA ILE A 768 -2.81 -4.97 10.04
C ILE A 768 -4.11 -4.77 9.24
N GLY A 769 -4.02 -4.33 7.98
CA GLY A 769 -5.18 -4.15 7.09
C GLY A 769 -6.13 -3.03 7.50
N LEU A 770 -5.62 -1.96 8.11
CA LEU A 770 -6.38 -0.78 8.52
C LEU A 770 -5.87 0.47 7.79
N PRO A 771 -6.00 0.55 6.45
CA PRO A 771 -5.38 1.58 5.62
C PRO A 771 -5.83 3.01 5.98
N ALA A 772 -7.06 3.18 6.48
CA ALA A 772 -7.59 4.47 6.94
C ALA A 772 -6.65 5.16 7.95
N ARG A 773 -6.07 4.37 8.88
CA ARG A 773 -5.17 4.86 9.93
C ARG A 773 -3.82 5.37 9.41
N SER A 774 -3.47 5.08 8.15
CA SER A 774 -2.24 5.56 7.52
C SER A 774 -2.35 6.99 6.98
N TYR A 775 -3.56 7.46 6.66
CA TYR A 775 -3.70 8.67 5.85
C TYR A 775 -3.32 9.96 6.58
N LEU A 776 -3.56 10.05 7.89
CA LEU A 776 -3.07 11.17 8.68
C LEU A 776 -1.53 11.24 8.66
N ALA A 777 -0.86 10.09 8.69
CA ALA A 777 0.61 10.03 8.59
C ALA A 777 1.08 10.54 7.22
N ARG A 778 0.42 10.07 6.16
CA ARG A 778 0.71 10.48 4.77
C ARG A 778 0.49 11.98 4.57
N LEU A 779 -0.58 12.55 5.13
CA LEU A 779 -0.83 14.00 5.10
C LEU A 779 0.25 14.79 5.86
N ASN A 780 0.70 14.30 7.02
CA ASN A 780 1.83 14.91 7.72
C ASN A 780 3.13 14.85 6.90
N MET A 781 3.39 13.76 6.18
CA MET A 781 4.52 13.66 5.25
C MET A 781 4.40 14.70 4.11
N LEU A 782 3.19 14.93 3.59
CA LEU A 782 2.94 15.96 2.59
C LEU A 782 3.11 17.37 3.16
N SER A 783 2.71 17.62 4.41
CA SER A 783 3.02 18.86 5.13
C SER A 783 4.54 19.09 5.17
N HIS A 784 5.34 18.08 5.55
CA HIS A 784 6.80 18.17 5.48
C HIS A 784 7.32 18.44 4.07
N ALA A 785 6.73 17.81 3.03
CA ALA A 785 7.10 18.06 1.64
C ALA A 785 6.84 19.51 1.20
N LEU A 786 5.72 20.11 1.64
CA LEU A 786 5.39 21.52 1.39
C LEU A 786 6.46 22.44 1.99
N TYR A 787 6.79 22.28 3.28
CA TYR A 787 7.80 23.10 3.97
C TYR A 787 9.23 22.85 3.45
N ALA A 788 9.53 21.63 2.99
CA ALA A 788 10.77 21.29 2.29
C ALA A 788 10.89 21.93 0.90
N GLY A 789 9.84 22.57 0.39
CA GLY A 789 9.82 23.14 -0.96
C GLY A 789 9.69 22.10 -2.07
N LYS A 790 9.29 20.87 -1.74
CA LYS A 790 9.04 19.79 -2.71
C LYS A 790 7.63 19.88 -3.27
N ILE A 791 7.30 21.00 -3.90
CA ILE A 791 5.94 21.33 -4.34
C ILE A 791 5.35 20.27 -5.27
N GLY A 792 6.16 19.67 -6.17
CA GLY A 792 5.71 18.59 -7.03
C GLY A 792 5.28 17.32 -6.28
N GLU A 793 6.04 16.91 -5.25
CA GLU A 793 5.67 15.78 -4.38
C GLU A 793 4.40 16.09 -3.58
N PHE A 794 4.28 17.32 -3.05
CA PHE A 794 3.09 17.78 -2.34
C PHE A 794 1.83 17.72 -3.21
N VAL A 795 1.83 18.38 -4.36
CA VAL A 795 0.66 18.48 -5.25
C VAL A 795 0.23 17.11 -5.78
N SER A 796 1.20 16.31 -6.24
CA SER A 796 0.90 14.96 -6.73
C SER A 796 0.40 14.04 -5.61
N GLY A 797 0.94 14.17 -4.40
CA GLY A 797 0.52 13.42 -3.23
C GLY A 797 -0.89 13.76 -2.75
N ILE A 798 -1.25 15.05 -2.70
CA ILE A 798 -2.61 15.48 -2.35
C ILE A 798 -3.61 14.95 -3.38
N ALA A 799 -3.33 15.12 -4.68
CA ALA A 799 -4.20 14.64 -5.76
C ALA A 799 -4.39 13.11 -5.72
N GLU A 800 -3.41 12.36 -5.24
CA GLU A 800 -3.52 10.90 -5.03
C GLU A 800 -4.39 10.55 -3.82
N LEU A 801 -4.24 11.27 -2.71
CA LEU A 801 -4.88 10.96 -1.44
C LEU A 801 -6.33 11.43 -1.36
N GLU A 802 -6.65 12.62 -1.86
CA GLU A 802 -7.97 13.23 -1.72
C GLU A 802 -9.11 12.30 -2.18
N PRO A 803 -9.03 11.61 -3.35
CA PRO A 803 -10.06 10.66 -3.75
C PRO A 803 -10.25 9.51 -2.74
N LYS A 804 -9.17 9.04 -2.10
CA LYS A 804 -9.20 7.96 -1.10
C LYS A 804 -9.83 8.43 0.21
N LEU A 805 -9.50 9.65 0.64
CA LEU A 805 -10.11 10.28 1.81
C LEU A 805 -11.62 10.44 1.63
N GLU A 806 -12.04 10.92 0.45
CA GLU A 806 -13.45 11.08 0.08
C GLU A 806 -14.19 9.74 -0.01
N MET A 807 -13.56 8.71 -0.59
CA MET A 807 -14.11 7.35 -0.67
C MET A 807 -14.40 6.76 0.71
N LEU A 808 -13.53 7.03 1.68
CA LEU A 808 -13.66 6.53 3.06
C LEU A 808 -14.41 7.49 3.98
N ASN A 809 -14.77 8.69 3.50
CA ASN A 809 -15.38 9.75 4.28
C ASN A 809 -14.60 10.10 5.56
N LEU A 810 -13.26 10.18 5.45
CA LEU A 810 -12.37 10.49 6.59
C LEU A 810 -12.41 11.98 6.91
N ARG A 811 -13.38 12.40 7.73
CA ARG A 811 -13.68 13.81 8.00
C ARG A 811 -12.46 14.65 8.38
N ASN A 812 -11.66 14.22 9.36
CA ASN A 812 -10.56 15.05 9.88
C ASN A 812 -9.42 15.15 8.88
N GLU A 813 -9.13 14.06 8.18
CA GLU A 813 -8.12 13.98 7.14
C GLU A 813 -8.49 14.81 5.92
N ILE A 814 -9.77 14.84 5.52
CA ILE A 814 -10.28 15.73 4.47
C ILE A 814 -10.10 17.19 4.89
N ILE A 815 -10.50 17.56 6.11
CA ILE A 815 -10.32 18.92 6.64
C ILE A 815 -8.82 19.29 6.59
N PHE A 816 -7.94 18.41 7.07
CA PHE A 816 -6.52 18.68 7.10
C PHE A 816 -5.90 18.80 5.69
N ALA A 817 -6.29 17.94 4.75
CA ALA A 817 -5.87 18.03 3.36
C ALA A 817 -6.26 19.37 2.73
N GLN A 818 -7.51 19.80 2.91
CA GLN A 818 -8.00 21.09 2.40
C GLN A 818 -7.28 22.28 3.06
N THR A 819 -6.98 22.21 4.36
CA THR A 819 -6.17 23.23 5.05
C THR A 819 -4.74 23.28 4.50
N LEU A 820 -4.11 22.13 4.21
CA LEU A 820 -2.77 22.08 3.61
C LEU A 820 -2.77 22.70 2.20
N GLU A 821 -3.77 22.42 1.38
CA GLU A 821 -3.93 23.07 0.06
C GLU A 821 -4.15 24.58 0.20
N ALA A 822 -5.00 25.02 1.15
CA ALA A 822 -5.20 26.43 1.43
C ALA A 822 -3.90 27.13 1.84
N TYR A 823 -3.06 26.47 2.64
CA TYR A 823 -1.73 26.99 3.02
C TYR A 823 -0.77 27.01 1.84
N TYR A 824 -0.73 25.98 1.00
CA TYR A 824 0.02 26.02 -0.26
C TYR A 824 -0.34 27.24 -1.12
N HIS A 825 -1.64 27.46 -1.37
CA HIS A 825 -2.13 28.62 -2.11
C HIS A 825 -1.78 29.94 -1.41
N SER A 826 -1.88 29.97 -0.07
CA SER A 826 -1.48 31.14 0.72
C SER A 826 0.00 31.48 0.57
N TYR A 827 0.89 30.49 0.65
CA TYR A 827 2.32 30.69 0.43
C TYR A 827 2.65 31.08 -1.01
N ASN A 828 1.80 30.72 -1.98
CA ASN A 828 1.89 31.19 -3.37
C ASN A 828 1.17 32.53 -3.62
N PHE A 829 0.55 33.15 -2.61
CA PHE A 829 -0.20 34.41 -2.71
C PHE A 829 -1.51 34.32 -3.55
N GLU A 830 -2.14 33.15 -3.59
CA GLU A 830 -3.40 32.84 -4.26
C GLU A 830 -4.56 32.88 -3.24
N VAL A 831 -4.96 34.08 -2.85
CA VAL A 831 -5.89 34.30 -1.71
C VAL A 831 -7.29 33.76 -1.99
N GLU A 832 -7.79 33.90 -3.22
CA GLU A 832 -9.15 33.49 -3.57
C GLU A 832 -9.27 31.96 -3.55
N GLU A 833 -8.28 31.27 -4.13
CA GLU A 833 -8.15 29.82 -4.13
C GLU A 833 -8.02 29.27 -2.71
N ALA A 834 -7.16 29.87 -1.88
CA ALA A 834 -6.98 29.46 -0.49
C ALA A 834 -8.29 29.56 0.33
N LEU A 835 -9.05 30.64 0.15
CA LEU A 835 -10.33 30.83 0.83
C LEU A 835 -11.41 29.86 0.34
N GLU A 836 -11.40 29.48 -0.95
CA GLU A 836 -12.36 28.51 -1.50
C GLU A 836 -12.27 27.16 -0.78
N HIS A 837 -11.06 26.65 -0.55
CA HIS A 837 -10.83 25.41 0.19
C HIS A 837 -11.39 25.47 1.63
N ILE A 838 -11.15 26.59 2.33
CA ILE A 838 -11.64 26.80 3.70
C ILE A 838 -13.17 26.93 3.75
N GLU A 839 -13.76 27.67 2.81
CA GLU A 839 -15.20 27.83 2.70
C GLU A 839 -15.89 26.49 2.41
N ARG A 840 -15.29 25.64 1.58
CA ARG A 840 -15.77 24.28 1.30
C ARG A 840 -15.82 23.43 2.57
N VAL A 841 -14.77 23.48 3.39
CA VAL A 841 -14.72 22.78 4.69
C VAL A 841 -15.82 23.29 5.63
N LYS A 842 -15.97 24.61 5.75
CA LYS A 842 -17.00 25.24 6.59
C LYS A 842 -18.41 24.83 6.15
N ALA A 843 -18.69 24.87 4.84
CA ALA A 843 -19.99 24.53 4.28
C ALA A 843 -20.35 23.05 4.48
N ARG A 844 -19.36 22.14 4.36
CA ARG A 844 -19.57 20.70 4.46
C ARG A 844 -19.66 20.18 5.89
N TYR A 845 -18.82 20.68 6.80
CA TYR A 845 -18.66 20.11 8.13
C TYR A 845 -19.07 21.03 9.29
N GLY A 846 -19.39 22.31 9.00
CA GLY A 846 -19.86 23.26 10.00
C GLY A 846 -18.85 23.59 11.11
N VAL A 847 -17.55 23.40 10.84
CA VAL A 847 -16.45 23.68 11.78
C VAL A 847 -16.09 25.17 11.78
N ASP A 848 -15.62 25.69 12.92
CA ASP A 848 -15.09 27.06 12.99
C ASP A 848 -13.77 27.16 12.21
N THR A 849 -13.77 28.00 11.19
CA THR A 849 -12.64 28.23 10.26
C THR A 849 -12.05 29.63 10.42
N SER A 850 -12.41 30.34 11.49
CA SER A 850 -11.94 31.70 11.75
C SER A 850 -10.41 31.80 11.84
N PHE A 851 -9.74 30.79 12.40
CA PHE A 851 -8.28 30.75 12.46
C PHE A 851 -7.65 30.49 11.09
N ASP A 852 -8.22 29.60 10.27
CA ASP A 852 -7.70 29.33 8.93
C ASP A 852 -7.80 30.59 8.05
N ILE A 853 -8.92 31.32 8.12
CA ILE A 853 -9.08 32.60 7.38
C ILE A 853 -8.10 33.66 7.91
N PHE A 854 -7.93 33.74 9.23
CA PHE A 854 -6.93 34.61 9.87
C PHE A 854 -5.53 34.30 9.34
N ALA A 855 -5.18 33.01 9.24
CA ALA A 855 -3.90 32.50 8.76
C ALA A 855 -3.65 32.83 7.29
N VAL A 856 -4.62 32.57 6.39
CA VAL A 856 -4.52 32.91 4.96
C VAL A 856 -4.18 34.38 4.77
N HIS A 857 -4.92 35.28 5.43
CA HIS A 857 -4.66 36.71 5.35
C HIS A 857 -3.32 37.12 5.96
N PHE A 858 -2.89 36.47 7.04
CA PHE A 858 -1.59 36.75 7.65
C PHE A 858 -0.42 36.33 6.76
N ILE A 859 -0.43 35.08 6.26
CA ILE A 859 0.61 34.52 5.39
C ILE A 859 0.78 35.39 4.14
N THR A 860 -0.34 35.82 3.54
CA THR A 860 -0.38 36.66 2.32
C THR A 860 -0.08 38.15 2.58
N ARG A 861 0.46 38.47 3.77
CA ARG A 861 0.89 39.81 4.22
C ARG A 861 -0.24 40.83 4.37
N ASN A 862 -1.49 40.40 4.51
CA ASN A 862 -2.65 41.26 4.74
C ASN A 862 -3.05 41.30 6.22
N LEU A 863 -2.21 41.95 7.05
CA LEU A 863 -2.42 42.03 8.49
C LEU A 863 -3.76 42.68 8.87
N ASN A 864 -4.20 43.73 8.15
CA ASN A 864 -5.46 44.41 8.45
C ASN A 864 -6.67 43.47 8.37
N LYS A 865 -6.77 42.66 7.30
CA LYS A 865 -7.83 41.67 7.19
C LYS A 865 -7.70 40.56 8.21
N SER A 866 -6.48 40.09 8.48
CA SER A 866 -6.22 39.07 9.51
C SER A 866 -6.75 39.52 10.87
N LEU A 867 -6.50 40.78 11.26
CA LEU A 867 -6.96 41.34 12.55
C LEU A 867 -8.49 41.37 12.72
N GLU A 868 -9.29 41.35 11.64
CA GLU A 868 -10.75 41.29 11.71
C GLU A 868 -11.27 39.99 12.35
N TYR A 869 -10.48 38.92 12.31
CA TYR A 869 -10.87 37.59 12.81
C TYR A 869 -10.38 37.29 14.23
N VAL A 870 -9.55 38.16 14.83
CA VAL A 870 -8.96 37.94 16.17
C VAL A 870 -10.03 37.67 17.23
N GLN A 871 -11.09 38.47 17.27
CA GLN A 871 -12.15 38.29 18.27
C GLN A 871 -12.89 36.97 18.07
N SER A 872 -13.15 36.55 16.82
CA SER A 872 -13.78 35.26 16.53
C SER A 872 -12.92 34.10 17.03
N VAL A 873 -11.61 34.12 16.78
CA VAL A 873 -10.70 33.06 17.23
C VAL A 873 -10.58 33.02 18.76
N LEU A 874 -10.36 34.16 19.42
CA LEU A 874 -10.15 34.20 20.88
C LEU A 874 -11.42 33.84 21.67
N SER A 875 -12.60 34.18 21.14
CA SER A 875 -13.89 33.86 21.78
C SER A 875 -14.37 32.44 21.51
N SER A 876 -13.85 31.75 20.51
CA SER A 876 -14.22 30.37 20.18
C SER A 876 -13.70 29.39 21.24
N GLU A 877 -14.55 28.44 21.64
CA GLU A 877 -14.16 27.33 22.54
C GLU A 877 -13.54 26.14 21.77
N GLU A 878 -13.60 26.14 20.44
CA GLU A 878 -13.07 25.07 19.58
C GLU A 878 -11.53 25.11 19.45
N TYR A 879 -10.94 26.30 19.46
CA TYR A 879 -9.49 26.46 19.36
C TYR A 879 -8.77 26.25 20.69
N ASP A 880 -7.61 25.58 20.62
CA ASP A 880 -6.74 25.34 21.77
C ASP A 880 -5.96 26.60 22.20
N GLU A 881 -5.33 26.52 23.37
CA GLU A 881 -4.53 27.64 23.90
C GLU A 881 -3.35 27.97 22.99
N SER A 882 -2.78 26.99 22.27
CA SER A 882 -1.64 27.23 21.38
C SER A 882 -2.03 28.11 20.18
N THR A 883 -3.19 27.84 19.57
CA THR A 883 -3.79 28.65 18.51
C THR A 883 -4.10 30.06 19.00
N LYS A 884 -4.66 30.18 20.21
CA LYS A 884 -4.96 31.49 20.82
C LYS A 884 -3.70 32.29 21.12
N GLU A 885 -2.64 31.66 21.62
CA GLU A 885 -1.35 32.31 21.86
C GLU A 885 -0.75 32.89 20.57
N ILE A 886 -0.87 32.20 19.42
CA ILE A 886 -0.45 32.71 18.11
C ILE A 886 -1.19 34.02 17.78
N VAL A 887 -2.52 34.00 17.89
CA VAL A 887 -3.36 35.16 17.59
C VAL A 887 -3.10 36.31 18.57
N GLU A 888 -2.88 36.03 19.85
CA GLU A 888 -2.55 37.04 20.87
C GLU A 888 -1.22 37.75 20.60
N VAL A 889 -0.21 37.03 20.07
CA VAL A 889 1.09 37.60 19.71
C VAL A 889 0.96 38.46 18.46
N ILE A 890 0.29 37.95 17.43
CA ILE A 890 0.10 38.68 16.16
C ILE A 890 -0.76 39.93 16.37
N SER A 891 -1.84 39.83 17.13
CA SER A 891 -2.75 40.97 17.41
C SER A 891 -2.14 42.05 18.31
N ALA A 892 -1.08 41.73 19.05
CA ALA A 892 -0.35 42.72 19.82
C ALA A 892 0.58 43.59 18.97
N ALA A 893 0.81 43.25 17.70
CA ALA A 893 1.62 44.07 16.79
C ALA A 893 1.13 45.54 16.78
N GLY A 894 2.05 46.48 16.95
CA GLY A 894 1.83 47.91 17.06
C GLY A 894 1.56 48.41 18.49
N THR A 895 1.52 47.53 19.49
CA THR A 895 1.24 47.88 20.90
C THR A 895 2.48 47.75 21.80
N GLU A 896 2.43 48.36 22.99
CA GLU A 896 3.50 48.23 24.00
C GLU A 896 3.64 46.80 24.56
N GLU A 897 2.63 45.95 24.39
CA GLU A 897 2.63 44.56 24.89
C GLU A 897 3.37 43.57 23.97
N PHE A 898 3.58 43.93 22.69
CA PHE A 898 4.14 43.03 21.68
C PHE A 898 5.48 42.38 22.07
N PRO A 899 6.49 43.12 22.58
CA PRO A 899 7.76 42.53 23.01
C PRO A 899 7.62 41.46 24.09
N ILE A 900 6.69 41.68 25.03
CA ILE A 900 6.47 40.79 26.17
C ILE A 900 5.81 39.49 25.69
N LYS A 901 4.76 39.62 24.85
CA LYS A 901 4.04 38.47 24.30
C LYS A 901 4.93 37.66 23.35
N TRP A 902 5.67 38.32 22.47
CA TRP A 902 6.63 37.66 21.58
C TRP A 902 7.69 36.87 22.37
N LYS A 903 8.30 37.48 23.38
CA LYS A 903 9.30 36.79 24.20
C LYS A 903 8.71 35.56 24.89
N LYS A 904 7.54 35.69 25.51
CA LYS A 904 6.84 34.55 26.15
C LYS A 904 6.59 33.43 25.14
N TYR A 905 6.08 33.77 23.97
CA TYR A 905 5.76 32.82 22.91
C TYR A 905 7.01 32.11 22.36
N ARG A 906 8.08 32.87 22.13
CA ARG A 906 9.40 32.37 21.71
C ARG A 906 9.97 31.39 22.72
N ASP A 907 9.99 31.78 24.00
CA ASP A 907 10.59 31.01 25.08
C ASP A 907 9.74 29.78 25.49
N ALA A 908 8.44 29.77 25.16
CA ALA A 908 7.55 28.63 25.38
C ALA A 908 7.87 27.43 24.48
N GLY A 909 8.72 27.60 23.45
CA GLY A 909 9.07 26.55 22.49
C GLY A 909 7.92 26.18 21.54
N SER A 910 6.91 27.05 21.40
CA SER A 910 5.83 26.88 20.42
C SER A 910 6.41 26.89 19.00
N ARG A 911 6.03 25.90 18.19
CA ARG A 911 6.62 25.64 16.86
C ARG A 911 5.88 26.28 15.69
N TYR A 912 4.57 26.42 15.82
CA TYR A 912 3.70 26.85 14.73
C TYR A 912 3.91 28.34 14.43
N PHE A 913 3.70 28.81 13.20
CA PHE A 913 3.66 30.24 12.84
C PHE A 913 4.94 31.08 13.07
N ARG A 914 6.08 30.49 13.46
CA ARG A 914 7.28 31.27 13.80
C ARG A 914 7.90 31.91 12.57
N GLU A 915 8.11 31.14 11.51
CA GLU A 915 8.65 31.60 10.23
C GLU A 915 7.72 32.62 9.55
N GLU A 916 6.41 32.44 9.67
CA GLU A 916 5.40 33.40 9.21
C GLU A 916 5.50 34.70 10.00
N ILE A 917 5.57 34.64 11.33
CA ILE A 917 5.66 35.85 12.17
C ILE A 917 6.94 36.63 11.85
N VAL A 918 8.09 35.97 11.73
CA VAL A 918 9.34 36.69 11.40
C VAL A 918 9.33 37.29 9.99
N ALA A 919 8.60 36.69 9.05
CA ALA A 919 8.48 37.20 7.69
C ALA A 919 7.45 38.33 7.56
N VAL A 920 6.30 38.26 8.24
CA VAL A 920 5.25 39.31 8.22
C VAL A 920 5.59 40.48 9.14
N LEU A 921 5.93 40.18 10.40
CA LEU A 921 6.14 41.17 11.48
C LEU A 921 7.62 41.51 11.71
N GLY A 922 8.53 41.00 10.87
CA GLY A 922 9.98 41.16 11.06
C GLY A 922 10.45 42.60 11.16
N LEU A 923 9.78 43.54 10.47
CA LEU A 923 10.12 44.96 10.52
C LEU A 923 9.82 45.59 11.88
N GLU A 924 8.78 45.11 12.54
CA GLU A 924 8.39 45.53 13.89
C GLU A 924 9.25 44.85 14.95
N LEU A 925 9.48 43.54 14.83
CA LEU A 925 10.38 42.79 15.70
C LEU A 925 11.79 43.39 15.71
N ALA A 926 12.31 43.78 14.54
CA ALA A 926 13.60 44.43 14.42
C ALA A 926 13.67 45.82 15.07
N ARG A 927 12.53 46.51 15.23
CA ARG A 927 12.46 47.83 15.89
C ARG A 927 12.29 47.71 17.40
N THR A 928 11.50 46.75 17.84
CA THR A 928 11.08 46.63 19.25
C THR A 928 11.99 45.71 20.07
N VAL A 929 12.49 44.62 19.46
CA VAL A 929 13.32 43.59 20.12
C VAL A 929 14.47 43.09 19.23
N PRO A 930 15.35 43.98 18.72
CA PRO A 930 16.34 43.65 17.67
C PRO A 930 17.27 42.48 18.02
N GLU A 931 17.78 42.40 19.25
CA GLU A 931 18.70 41.33 19.65
C GLU A 931 18.00 39.97 19.72
N LEU A 932 16.85 39.91 20.41
CA LEU A 932 16.03 38.69 20.52
C LEU A 932 15.54 38.21 19.14
N PHE A 933 15.23 39.15 18.24
CA PHE A 933 14.81 38.83 16.88
C PHE A 933 15.96 38.27 16.05
N LYS A 934 17.16 38.83 16.17
CA LYS A 934 18.34 38.30 15.48
C LYS A 934 18.71 36.89 15.95
N GLU A 935 18.71 36.66 17.26
CA GLU A 935 18.92 35.31 17.84
C GLU A 935 17.93 34.30 17.25
N GLU A 936 16.65 34.70 17.14
CA GLU A 936 15.62 33.85 16.58
C GLU A 936 15.86 33.54 15.09
N LEU A 937 16.21 34.55 14.28
CA LEU A 937 16.53 34.35 12.87
C LEU A 937 17.73 33.41 12.67
N GLU A 938 18.79 33.55 13.49
CA GLU A 938 19.97 32.68 13.43
C GLU A 938 19.65 31.25 13.87
N TYR A 939 18.80 31.09 14.90
CA TYR A 939 18.30 29.79 15.34
C TYR A 939 17.48 29.10 14.24
N LEU A 940 16.50 29.80 13.66
CA LEU A 940 15.66 29.27 12.59
C LEU A 940 16.45 28.96 11.32
N GLU A 941 17.37 29.84 10.90
CA GLU A 941 18.26 29.60 9.75
C GLU A 941 19.06 28.32 9.93
N THR A 942 19.65 28.11 11.12
CA THR A 942 20.45 26.91 11.40
C THR A 942 19.61 25.64 11.29
N ASN A 943 18.42 25.61 11.88
CA ASN A 943 17.57 24.42 11.87
C ASN A 943 17.03 24.11 10.46
N TYR A 944 16.48 25.10 9.77
CA TYR A 944 15.89 24.87 8.44
C TYR A 944 16.92 24.54 7.36
N VAL A 945 18.16 25.01 7.50
CA VAL A 945 19.26 24.57 6.62
C VAL A 945 19.61 23.09 6.86
N LEU A 946 19.68 22.66 8.12
CA LEU A 946 19.95 21.25 8.46
C LEU A 946 18.81 20.32 8.01
N ASP A 947 17.56 20.78 8.13
CA ASP A 947 16.36 20.02 7.78
C ASP A 947 16.02 20.08 6.27
N GLY A 948 16.63 20.98 5.50
CA GLY A 948 16.29 21.19 4.09
C GLY A 948 14.91 21.84 3.87
N ALA A 949 14.42 22.60 4.86
CA ALA A 949 13.11 23.26 4.84
C ALA A 949 13.14 24.57 4.02
N LEU A 950 13.18 24.45 2.69
CA LEU A 950 13.39 25.60 1.79
C LEU A 950 12.32 26.69 1.91
N LEU A 951 11.04 26.34 2.06
CA LEU A 951 9.98 27.33 2.19
C LEU A 951 10.11 28.13 3.51
N SER A 952 10.34 27.44 4.63
CA SER A 952 10.60 28.09 5.92
C SER A 952 11.86 28.96 5.87
N LEU A 953 12.91 28.48 5.20
CA LEU A 953 14.15 29.24 5.02
C LEU A 953 13.94 30.52 4.19
N ALA A 954 13.09 30.48 3.16
CA ALA A 954 12.75 31.66 2.36
C ALA A 954 12.10 32.76 3.23
N MET A 955 11.18 32.37 4.12
CA MET A 955 10.52 33.28 5.07
C MET A 955 11.50 33.85 6.12
N VAL A 956 12.42 33.03 6.63
CA VAL A 956 13.49 33.51 7.52
C VAL A 956 14.38 34.54 6.81
N TYR A 957 14.65 34.37 5.51
CA TYR A 957 15.40 35.37 4.73
C TYR A 957 14.62 36.66 4.45
N GLU A 958 13.28 36.62 4.35
CA GLU A 958 12.49 37.86 4.43
C GLU A 958 12.72 38.54 5.78
N GLY A 959 12.70 37.78 6.88
CA GLY A 959 12.99 38.26 8.23
C GLY A 959 14.36 38.94 8.37
N PHE A 960 15.44 38.34 7.84
CA PHE A 960 16.75 38.99 7.77
C PHE A 960 16.71 40.26 6.89
N GLY A 961 15.98 40.23 5.78
CA GLY A 961 15.75 41.40 4.94
C GLY A 961 15.12 42.56 5.74
N HIS A 962 14.11 42.26 6.56
CA HIS A 962 13.44 43.19 7.46
C HIS A 962 14.37 43.71 8.57
N TYR A 963 15.15 42.83 9.19
CA TYR A 963 16.13 43.18 10.22
C TYR A 963 17.14 44.21 9.71
N TYR A 964 17.78 43.93 8.57
CA TYR A 964 18.76 44.86 7.99
C TYR A 964 18.12 46.14 7.45
N LYS A 965 16.86 46.10 7.01
CA LYS A 965 16.09 47.30 6.64
C LYS A 965 15.89 48.23 7.84
N ALA A 966 15.53 47.68 8.99
CA ALA A 966 15.34 48.44 10.23
C ALA A 966 16.65 49.08 10.73
N LEU A 967 17.79 48.41 10.53
CA LEU A 967 19.13 48.93 10.82
C LEU A 967 19.65 49.96 9.80
N GLY A 968 18.90 50.23 8.72
CA GLY A 968 19.32 51.15 7.66
C GLY A 968 20.38 50.58 6.69
N ASN A 969 20.60 49.25 6.68
CA ASN A 969 21.54 48.60 5.78
C ASN A 969 20.83 48.12 4.51
N GLU A 970 20.66 49.03 3.55
CA GLU A 970 19.92 48.80 2.32
C GLU A 970 20.51 47.67 1.45
N TYR A 971 21.85 47.59 1.37
CA TYR A 971 22.52 46.53 0.60
C TYR A 971 22.22 45.14 1.16
N LYS A 972 22.43 44.92 2.46
CA LYS A 972 22.14 43.62 3.08
C LYS A 972 20.66 43.29 3.03
N SER A 973 19.80 44.27 3.30
CA SER A 973 18.35 44.10 3.21
C SER A 973 17.94 43.60 1.82
N ARG A 974 18.38 44.27 0.75
CA ARG A 974 18.11 43.88 -0.63
C ARG A 974 18.69 42.51 -0.99
N SER A 975 19.89 42.21 -0.49
CA SER A 975 20.52 40.89 -0.69
C SER A 975 19.67 39.77 -0.09
N TYR A 976 19.22 39.90 1.16
CA TYR A 976 18.39 38.89 1.82
C TYR A 976 17.00 38.75 1.20
N TYR A 977 16.35 39.84 0.80
CA TYR A 977 15.10 39.75 0.03
C TYR A 977 15.31 39.03 -1.32
N SER A 978 16.40 39.33 -2.02
CA SER A 978 16.73 38.63 -3.28
C SER A 978 16.96 37.14 -3.05
N LYS A 979 17.59 36.76 -1.95
CA LYS A 979 17.80 35.36 -1.58
C LYS A 979 16.48 34.63 -1.33
N SER A 980 15.60 35.23 -0.52
CA SER A 980 14.26 34.70 -0.26
C SER A 980 13.48 34.47 -1.56
N ILE A 981 13.39 35.51 -2.40
CA ILE A 981 12.67 35.47 -3.68
C ILE A 981 13.25 34.39 -4.62
N THR A 982 14.57 34.20 -4.61
CA THR A 982 15.23 33.14 -5.40
C THR A 982 14.79 31.76 -4.94
N ILE A 983 14.70 31.53 -3.62
CA ILE A 983 14.23 30.25 -3.08
C ILE A 983 12.76 30.02 -3.49
N TYR A 984 11.88 31.02 -3.33
CA TYR A 984 10.49 30.94 -3.79
C TYR A 984 10.38 30.58 -5.28
N LYS A 985 11.26 31.17 -6.13
CA LYS A 985 11.36 30.85 -7.55
C LYS A 985 11.83 29.40 -7.79
N ASP A 986 12.83 28.95 -7.06
CA ASP A 986 13.44 27.63 -7.24
C ASP A 986 12.49 26.49 -6.84
N ILE A 987 11.67 26.70 -5.80
CA ILE A 987 10.65 25.73 -5.36
C ILE A 987 9.36 25.81 -6.19
N GLY A 988 9.20 26.81 -7.06
CA GLY A 988 8.12 26.89 -8.03
C GLY A 988 6.90 27.74 -7.63
N LEU A 989 7.02 28.63 -6.64
CA LEU A 989 5.94 29.52 -6.20
C LEU A 989 5.97 30.86 -6.96
N GLU A 990 5.58 30.84 -8.23
CA GLU A 990 5.74 31.98 -9.15
C GLU A 990 4.90 33.22 -8.79
N ASN A 991 3.70 33.03 -8.22
CA ASN A 991 2.84 34.14 -7.83
C ASN A 991 3.38 34.85 -6.56
N ALA A 992 3.96 34.10 -5.63
CA ALA A 992 4.72 34.65 -4.51
C ALA A 992 5.92 35.47 -5.01
N VAL A 993 6.70 34.93 -5.96
CA VAL A 993 7.84 35.64 -6.56
C VAL A 993 7.43 36.99 -7.12
N ARG A 994 6.35 37.05 -7.90
CA ARG A 994 5.84 38.29 -8.50
C ARG A 994 5.48 39.31 -7.42
N THR A 995 4.69 38.87 -6.44
CA THR A 995 4.18 39.74 -5.36
C THR A 995 5.30 40.26 -4.47
N LEU A 996 6.24 39.39 -4.07
CA LEU A 996 7.37 39.77 -3.22
C LEU A 996 8.39 40.67 -3.95
N CYS A 997 8.59 40.49 -5.26
CA CYS A 997 9.40 41.41 -6.07
C CYS A 997 8.84 42.83 -6.04
N GLU A 998 7.53 42.97 -6.21
CA GLU A 998 6.84 44.25 -6.14
C GLU A 998 6.92 44.85 -4.73
N LEU A 999 6.65 44.03 -3.70
CA LEU A 999 6.60 44.47 -2.30
C LEU A 999 7.97 44.92 -1.77
N TYR A 1000 9.05 44.28 -2.18
CA TYR A 1000 10.42 44.61 -1.75
C TYR A 1000 11.23 45.43 -2.76
N GLY A 1001 10.69 45.71 -3.96
CA GLY A 1001 11.38 46.49 -4.99
C GLY A 1001 12.62 45.79 -5.57
N VAL A 1002 12.60 44.46 -5.63
CA VAL A 1002 13.70 43.64 -6.19
C VAL A 1002 13.36 43.29 -7.64
N LYS A 1003 14.29 43.56 -8.56
CA LYS A 1003 14.18 43.11 -9.96
C LYS A 1003 14.97 41.82 -10.14
N ILE A 1004 14.30 40.77 -10.61
CA ILE A 1004 14.95 39.56 -11.12
C ILE A 1004 15.30 39.82 -12.60
N GLU A 1005 16.55 39.65 -12.98
CA GLU A 1005 16.93 39.71 -14.40
C GLU A 1005 16.21 38.58 -15.16
N LYS A 1006 15.46 38.94 -16.21
CA LYS A 1006 14.90 37.95 -17.15
C LYS A 1006 16.07 37.45 -18.01
N ASP A 1007 16.77 36.44 -17.54
CA ASP A 1007 17.77 35.76 -18.36
C ASP A 1007 17.18 34.50 -19.00
N GLU A 1008 16.91 34.64 -20.30
CA GLU A 1008 16.89 33.55 -21.28
C GLU A 1008 18.26 32.86 -21.30
N LYS A 1009 18.53 32.00 -20.31
CA LYS A 1009 19.53 30.91 -20.34
C LYS A 1009 19.46 29.99 -19.10
N GLU A 1010 18.31 29.84 -18.47
CA GLU A 1010 18.16 28.94 -17.32
C GLU A 1010 17.83 27.50 -17.73
N LYS A 1011 18.84 26.81 -18.26
CA LYS A 1011 18.94 25.33 -18.09
C LYS A 1011 20.31 24.88 -17.57
N GLN A 1012 21.32 25.77 -17.52
CA GLN A 1012 22.68 25.42 -17.09
C GLN A 1012 23.11 26.05 -15.75
N SER A 1013 22.35 26.99 -15.16
CA SER A 1013 22.73 27.66 -13.90
C SER A 1013 22.10 27.09 -12.62
N LYS A 1014 21.06 26.23 -12.71
CA LYS A 1014 20.33 25.73 -11.52
C LYS A 1014 21.23 24.95 -10.55
N GLN A 1015 22.14 24.11 -11.04
CA GLN A 1015 23.04 23.34 -10.17
C GLN A 1015 24.13 24.20 -9.52
N LEU A 1016 24.72 25.15 -10.25
CA LEU A 1016 25.81 26.00 -9.75
C LEU A 1016 25.33 27.09 -8.77
N SER A 1017 24.14 27.67 -8.98
CA SER A 1017 23.54 28.66 -8.09
C SER A 1017 23.03 28.03 -6.79
N TRP A 1018 22.34 26.88 -6.89
CA TRP A 1018 21.93 26.09 -5.71
C TRP A 1018 23.15 25.65 -4.89
N LEU A 1019 24.22 25.19 -5.54
CA LEU A 1019 25.42 24.73 -4.86
C LEU A 1019 26.18 25.86 -4.15
N SER A 1020 26.33 27.01 -4.80
CA SER A 1020 26.96 28.16 -4.17
C SER A 1020 26.14 28.68 -2.99
N TYR A 1021 24.81 28.55 -3.05
CA TYR A 1021 23.94 28.85 -1.91
C TYR A 1021 24.03 27.83 -0.77
N ASP A 1022 23.92 26.53 -1.07
CA ASP A 1022 23.98 25.41 -0.13
C ASP A 1022 25.35 25.31 0.56
N LEU A 1023 26.45 25.49 -0.18
CA LEU A 1023 27.77 25.57 0.44
C LEU A 1023 27.92 26.84 1.28
N LEU A 1024 27.60 28.04 0.76
CA LEU A 1024 27.80 29.27 1.54
C LEU A 1024 26.90 29.35 2.79
N SER A 1025 25.70 28.76 2.76
CA SER A 1025 24.84 28.63 3.94
C SER A 1025 25.41 27.62 4.93
N SER A 1026 25.82 26.43 4.46
CA SER A 1026 26.43 25.39 5.29
C SER A 1026 27.72 25.86 5.98
N LEU A 1027 28.58 26.62 5.28
CA LEU A 1027 29.86 27.09 5.81
C LEU A 1027 29.72 28.11 6.94
N LYS A 1028 28.60 28.86 6.99
CA LYS A 1028 28.31 29.78 8.10
C LYS A 1028 27.94 29.05 9.40
N ALA A 1029 27.37 27.85 9.29
CA ALA A 1029 26.88 27.06 10.41
C ALA A 1029 27.92 26.10 10.99
N ILE A 1030 29.07 25.92 10.33
CA ILE A 1030 30.13 25.04 10.80
C ILE A 1030 30.81 25.68 12.01
N ASP A 1031 30.60 25.08 13.19
CA ASP A 1031 31.34 25.42 14.40
C ASP A 1031 32.84 25.15 14.18
N PRO A 1032 33.74 26.13 14.39
CA PRO A 1032 35.19 25.92 14.37
C PRO A 1032 35.67 24.76 15.26
N LYS A 1033 34.88 24.34 16.26
CA LYS A 1033 35.16 23.18 17.12
C LYS A 1033 34.89 21.82 16.47
N THR A 1034 34.31 21.78 15.27
CA THR A 1034 34.03 20.53 14.55
C THR A 1034 35.32 19.77 14.23
N GLU A 1035 35.30 18.45 14.43
CA GLU A 1035 36.46 17.60 14.15
C GLU A 1035 36.85 17.65 12.66
N PRO A 1036 38.15 17.82 12.33
CA PRO A 1036 38.63 17.90 10.95
C PRO A 1036 38.19 16.73 10.05
N GLU A 1037 38.10 15.51 10.58
CA GLU A 1037 37.66 14.33 9.83
C GLU A 1037 36.18 14.38 9.45
N LYS A 1038 35.32 14.94 10.30
CA LYS A 1038 33.90 15.15 9.98
C LYS A 1038 33.74 16.21 8.90
N LEU A 1039 34.55 17.26 8.94
CA LEU A 1039 34.59 18.27 7.89
C LEU A 1039 35.09 17.68 6.57
N LEU A 1040 36.18 16.90 6.61
CA LEU A 1040 36.67 16.18 5.44
C LEU A 1040 35.60 15.24 4.85
N ASN A 1041 34.88 14.48 5.68
CA ASN A 1041 33.77 13.62 5.25
C ASN A 1041 32.62 14.41 4.62
N TYR A 1042 32.28 15.56 5.20
CA TYR A 1042 31.25 16.46 4.66
C TYR A 1042 31.66 17.00 3.28
N PHE A 1043 32.89 17.51 3.13
CA PHE A 1043 33.34 18.00 1.83
C PHE A 1043 33.48 16.86 0.82
N ALA A 1044 33.93 15.68 1.24
CA ALA A 1044 34.00 14.49 0.40
C ALA A 1044 32.61 14.08 -0.12
N SER A 1045 31.57 14.07 0.74
CA SER A 1045 30.21 13.73 0.31
C SER A 1045 29.63 14.76 -0.67
N LYS A 1046 29.87 16.05 -0.43
CA LYS A 1046 29.47 17.13 -1.35
C LYS A 1046 30.19 17.04 -2.69
N ILE A 1047 31.49 16.71 -2.71
CA ILE A 1047 32.25 16.46 -3.94
C ILE A 1047 31.67 15.27 -4.72
N LEU A 1048 31.35 14.16 -4.03
CA LEU A 1048 30.82 12.94 -4.66
C LEU A 1048 29.39 13.07 -5.20
N LEU A 1049 28.58 13.95 -4.63
CA LEU A 1049 27.26 14.29 -5.18
C LEU A 1049 27.34 14.98 -6.54
N LEU A 1050 28.45 15.67 -6.83
CA LEU A 1050 28.62 16.49 -8.02
C LEU A 1050 29.49 15.81 -9.07
N ILE A 1051 30.52 15.12 -8.62
CA ILE A 1051 31.50 14.46 -9.45
C ILE A 1051 31.29 12.96 -9.25
N PRO A 1052 30.85 12.21 -10.28
CA PRO A 1052 30.59 10.78 -10.18
C PRO A 1052 31.91 9.99 -10.13
N ALA A 1053 32.70 10.23 -9.11
CA ALA A 1053 33.94 9.54 -8.82
C ALA A 1053 33.62 8.18 -8.19
N LYS A 1054 34.32 7.13 -8.64
CA LYS A 1054 34.22 5.79 -8.04
C LYS A 1054 35.10 5.69 -6.78
N SER A 1055 36.19 6.46 -6.76
CA SER A 1055 37.12 6.52 -5.65
C SER A 1055 37.56 7.96 -5.35
N LEU A 1056 37.73 8.25 -4.07
CA LEU A 1056 38.11 9.54 -3.51
C LEU A 1056 39.11 9.32 -2.36
N LEU A 1057 40.18 10.10 -2.32
CA LEU A 1057 41.07 10.24 -1.17
C LEU A 1057 41.26 11.73 -0.88
N PHE A 1058 40.95 12.16 0.34
CA PHE A 1058 41.10 13.56 0.76
C PHE A 1058 41.86 13.60 2.09
N ARG A 1059 43.06 14.18 2.07
CA ARG A 1059 44.00 14.20 3.19
C ARG A 1059 44.38 15.63 3.57
N LEU A 1060 44.60 15.87 4.86
CA LEU A 1060 45.10 17.12 5.43
C LEU A 1060 46.20 16.82 6.46
N TYR A 1061 47.37 17.42 6.29
CA TYR A 1061 48.48 17.34 7.25
C TYR A 1061 48.73 18.69 7.91
N ASP A 1062 48.87 18.70 9.25
CA ASP A 1062 49.22 19.89 10.03
C ASP A 1062 50.50 19.67 10.86
N LYS A 1063 51.52 20.49 10.62
CA LYS A 1063 52.83 20.41 11.28
C LYS A 1063 52.82 20.85 12.75
N VAL A 1064 51.89 21.74 13.15
CA VAL A 1064 51.83 22.24 14.54
C VAL A 1064 51.18 21.21 15.45
N LEU A 1065 50.12 20.57 14.96
CA LEU A 1065 49.43 19.46 15.61
C LEU A 1065 50.16 18.12 15.47
N ASP A 1066 51.08 18.01 14.50
CA ASP A 1066 51.75 16.77 14.09
C ASP A 1066 50.76 15.63 13.80
N LYS A 1067 49.68 15.97 13.09
CA LYS A 1067 48.57 15.05 12.81
C LYS A 1067 48.17 15.10 11.34
N THR A 1068 47.84 13.92 10.80
CA THR A 1068 47.20 13.76 9.49
C THR A 1068 45.74 13.40 9.71
N PHE A 1069 44.84 14.09 9.03
CA PHE A 1069 43.42 13.79 8.95
C PHE A 1069 43.12 13.33 7.53
N GLU A 1070 42.35 12.26 7.36
CA GLU A 1070 42.01 11.78 6.02
C GLU A 1070 40.62 11.15 5.97
N THR A 1071 40.05 11.16 4.77
CA THR A 1071 38.86 10.40 4.40
C THR A 1071 39.07 9.76 3.03
N SER A 1072 38.45 8.60 2.82
CA SER A 1072 38.52 7.90 1.55
C SER A 1072 37.23 7.15 1.25
N LEU A 1073 36.85 7.11 -0.03
CA LEU A 1073 35.82 6.22 -0.56
C LEU A 1073 36.45 5.37 -1.67
N GLY A 1074 36.33 4.05 -1.57
CA GLY A 1074 36.96 3.13 -2.51
C GLY A 1074 38.50 3.19 -2.49
N THR A 1075 39.14 2.47 -3.41
CA THR A 1075 40.59 2.54 -3.64
C THR A 1075 40.84 3.19 -5.00
N PRO A 1076 41.55 4.33 -5.06
CA PRO A 1076 41.96 4.92 -6.32
C PRO A 1076 42.73 3.91 -7.18
N ASP A 1077 42.25 3.67 -8.40
CA ASP A 1077 42.84 2.71 -9.34
C ASP A 1077 44.09 3.34 -10.00
N GLY A 1078 45.30 2.96 -9.58
CA GLY A 1078 46.58 3.37 -10.21
C GLY A 1078 47.66 3.89 -9.25
N GLU A 1079 48.81 4.33 -9.79
CA GLU A 1079 49.84 5.03 -9.02
C GLU A 1079 49.43 6.50 -8.81
N LYS A 1080 49.59 7.02 -7.59
CA LYS A 1080 49.26 8.41 -7.25
C LYS A 1080 49.97 9.39 -8.20
N PRO A 1081 49.24 10.32 -8.85
CA PRO A 1081 49.84 11.33 -9.71
C PRO A 1081 50.87 12.20 -8.96
N VAL A 1082 52.03 12.43 -9.57
CA VAL A 1082 53.13 13.24 -8.98
C VAL A 1082 52.88 14.76 -9.14
N ARG A 1083 51.97 15.15 -10.03
CA ARG A 1083 51.62 16.54 -10.32
C ARG A 1083 50.11 16.69 -10.40
N GLU A 1084 49.64 17.90 -10.11
CA GLU A 1084 48.22 18.24 -10.25
C GLU A 1084 47.70 17.89 -11.63
N THR A 1085 46.57 17.21 -11.67
CA THR A 1085 46.02 16.59 -12.87
C THR A 1085 44.52 16.85 -12.91
N LEU A 1086 44.00 17.21 -14.10
CA LEU A 1086 42.58 17.37 -14.35
C LEU A 1086 42.26 16.78 -15.73
N SER A 1087 41.87 15.51 -15.73
CA SER A 1087 41.41 14.75 -16.87
C SER A 1087 39.92 14.44 -16.72
N VAL A 1088 39.16 14.59 -17.80
CA VAL A 1088 37.72 14.28 -17.82
C VAL A 1088 37.40 13.01 -18.62
N ALA A 1089 38.37 12.43 -19.32
CA ALA A 1089 38.20 11.21 -20.12
C ALA A 1089 39.49 10.35 -20.21
N PRO A 1090 39.72 9.40 -19.28
CA PRO A 1090 38.88 9.07 -18.13
C PRO A 1090 38.93 10.16 -17.05
N LEU A 1091 37.91 10.20 -16.20
CA LEU A 1091 37.83 11.15 -15.09
C LEU A 1091 38.93 10.87 -14.05
N GLU A 1092 39.89 11.79 -13.93
CA GLU A 1092 40.96 11.76 -12.93
C GLU A 1092 41.34 13.18 -12.52
N ILE A 1093 41.27 13.47 -11.21
CA ILE A 1093 41.51 14.79 -10.64
C ILE A 1093 42.46 14.63 -9.45
N PHE A 1094 43.59 15.34 -9.47
CA PHE A 1094 44.51 15.42 -8.34
C PHE A 1094 44.90 16.88 -8.10
N VAL A 1095 44.69 17.36 -6.88
CA VAL A 1095 44.97 18.74 -6.43
C VAL A 1095 45.70 18.70 -5.09
N SER A 1096 46.68 19.59 -4.90
CA SER A 1096 47.43 19.68 -3.65
C SER A 1096 47.88 21.12 -3.38
N ASP A 1097 47.35 21.74 -2.32
CA ASP A 1097 47.74 23.11 -1.93
C ASP A 1097 47.87 23.29 -0.41
N LYS A 1098 48.37 24.46 0.00
CA LYS A 1098 48.58 24.88 1.38
C LYS A 1098 47.36 25.63 1.91
N ILE A 1099 46.87 25.22 3.08
CA ILE A 1099 45.91 26.03 3.86
C ILE A 1099 46.64 27.23 4.48
N ASP A 1100 47.83 27.00 5.02
CA ASP A 1100 48.74 28.04 5.52
C ASP A 1100 50.20 27.55 5.56
N LYS A 1101 51.09 28.28 6.25
CA LYS A 1101 52.52 27.92 6.36
C LYS A 1101 52.79 26.58 7.06
N ASN A 1102 51.80 26.02 7.77
CA ASN A 1102 51.93 24.84 8.61
C ASN A 1102 51.01 23.68 8.18
N ALA A 1103 50.03 23.89 7.29
CA ALA A 1103 49.06 22.87 6.88
C ALA A 1103 48.92 22.74 5.35
N VAL A 1104 48.86 21.50 4.86
CA VAL A 1104 48.77 21.11 3.44
C VAL A 1104 47.67 20.07 3.24
N TYR A 1105 46.85 20.20 2.20
CA TYR A 1105 45.86 19.18 1.83
C TYR A 1105 46.13 18.57 0.45
N GLU A 1106 45.61 17.37 0.25
CA GLU A 1106 45.65 16.62 -1.00
C GLU A 1106 44.27 16.03 -1.29
N LEU A 1107 43.73 16.25 -2.50
CA LEU A 1107 42.48 15.66 -2.98
C LEU A 1107 42.76 14.86 -4.25
N TRP A 1108 42.41 13.56 -4.24
CA TRP A 1108 42.52 12.67 -5.39
C TRP A 1108 41.18 11.97 -5.68
N LEU A 1109 40.68 12.14 -6.90
CA LEU A 1109 39.41 11.58 -7.38
C LEU A 1109 39.66 10.79 -8.67
N SER A 1110 39.07 9.62 -8.82
CA SER A 1110 39.16 8.86 -10.07
C SER A 1110 37.91 8.04 -10.41
N ASN A 1111 37.60 7.95 -11.71
CA ASN A 1111 36.66 6.98 -12.26
C ASN A 1111 37.04 6.62 -13.70
N GLN A 1112 37.66 5.45 -13.86
CA GLN A 1112 38.15 4.95 -15.16
C GLN A 1112 37.03 4.67 -16.18
N LYS A 1113 35.78 4.50 -15.73
CA LYS A 1113 34.63 4.18 -16.61
C LYS A 1113 33.91 5.44 -17.12
N VAL A 1114 34.16 6.60 -16.53
CA VAL A 1114 33.48 7.85 -16.87
C VAL A 1114 34.35 8.69 -17.79
N ARG A 1115 33.77 9.13 -18.91
CA ARG A 1115 34.42 10.01 -19.90
C ARG A 1115 33.46 11.15 -20.26
N PHE A 1116 33.86 12.38 -19.99
CA PHE A 1116 33.12 13.58 -20.37
C PHE A 1116 33.80 14.30 -21.55
N PRO A 1117 33.04 15.10 -22.33
CA PRO A 1117 33.61 16.01 -23.33
C PRO A 1117 34.55 17.05 -22.69
N GLU A 1118 35.57 17.50 -23.41
CA GLU A 1118 36.51 18.53 -22.92
C GLU A 1118 35.84 19.85 -22.49
N GLU A 1119 34.66 20.15 -23.03
CA GLU A 1119 33.85 21.31 -22.63
C GLU A 1119 33.42 21.24 -21.16
N TYR A 1120 33.21 20.03 -20.63
CA TYR A 1120 32.86 19.78 -19.22
C TYR A 1120 33.97 20.25 -18.26
N LYS A 1121 35.23 20.29 -18.72
CA LYS A 1121 36.36 20.84 -17.96
C LYS A 1121 36.16 22.31 -17.61
N LYS A 1122 35.50 23.08 -18.49
CA LYS A 1122 35.19 24.51 -18.26
C LYS A 1122 34.10 24.71 -17.21
N GLU A 1123 33.21 23.73 -17.05
CA GLU A 1123 32.15 23.72 -16.03
C GLU A 1123 32.65 23.20 -14.68
N LEU A 1124 33.58 22.26 -14.68
CA LEU A 1124 34.12 21.63 -13.49
C LEU A 1124 35.11 22.53 -12.72
N LEU A 1125 35.89 23.36 -13.44
CA LEU A 1125 36.91 24.24 -12.83
C LEU A 1125 36.31 25.20 -11.80
N PRO A 1126 35.24 25.97 -12.11
CA PRO A 1126 34.65 26.89 -11.15
C PRO A 1126 34.05 26.20 -9.91
N ILE A 1127 33.51 24.99 -10.09
CA ILE A 1127 32.95 24.17 -8.98
C ILE A 1127 34.07 23.73 -8.04
N LEU A 1128 35.15 23.18 -8.59
CA LEU A 1128 36.30 22.76 -7.80
C LEU A 1128 36.94 23.94 -7.07
N GLN A 1129 37.11 25.09 -7.74
CA GLN A 1129 37.63 26.31 -7.12
C GLN A 1129 36.74 26.79 -5.98
N LEU A 1130 35.41 26.81 -6.16
CA LEU A 1130 34.49 27.22 -5.12
C LEU A 1130 34.56 26.30 -3.89
N LEU A 1131 34.51 24.97 -4.11
CA LEU A 1131 34.64 23.97 -3.05
C LEU A 1131 35.97 24.11 -2.30
N GLU A 1132 37.04 24.36 -3.02
CA GLU A 1132 38.39 24.54 -2.49
C GLU A 1132 38.50 25.81 -1.61
N TYR A 1133 38.04 26.97 -2.09
CA TYR A 1133 38.05 28.21 -1.29
C TYR A 1133 37.23 28.05 -0.01
N SER A 1134 36.07 27.42 -0.12
CA SER A 1134 35.18 27.11 1.00
C SER A 1134 35.84 26.19 2.03
N PHE A 1135 36.47 25.11 1.56
CA PHE A 1135 37.20 24.16 2.39
C PHE A 1135 38.36 24.84 3.12
N VAL A 1136 39.20 25.58 2.41
CA VAL A 1136 40.36 26.28 2.99
C VAL A 1136 39.90 27.28 4.06
N ALA A 1137 38.83 28.05 3.81
CA ALA A 1137 38.33 29.03 4.76
C ALA A 1137 37.88 28.39 6.10
N VAL A 1138 37.10 27.31 6.02
CA VAL A 1138 36.59 26.60 7.21
C VAL A 1138 37.71 25.86 7.94
N MET A 1139 38.51 25.09 7.22
CA MET A 1139 39.61 24.32 7.83
C MET A 1139 40.64 25.24 8.48
N LYS A 1140 40.89 26.43 7.91
CA LYS A 1140 41.76 27.42 8.55
C LYS A 1140 41.21 27.89 9.90
N GLY A 1141 39.90 28.10 10.02
CA GLY A 1141 39.24 28.44 11.28
C GLY A 1141 39.40 27.33 12.32
N THR A 1142 39.06 26.10 11.95
CA THR A 1142 39.17 24.91 12.81
C THR A 1142 40.59 24.63 13.25
N LEU A 1143 41.57 24.65 12.34
CA LEU A 1143 42.98 24.44 12.68
C LEU A 1143 43.51 25.56 13.57
N THR A 1144 43.10 26.81 13.36
CA THR A 1144 43.50 27.93 14.23
C THR A 1144 42.99 27.72 15.65
N TRP A 1145 41.73 27.27 15.80
CA TRP A 1145 41.18 26.92 17.10
C TRP A 1145 41.92 25.73 17.74
N LEU A 1146 42.07 24.60 17.05
CA LEU A 1146 42.78 23.42 17.57
C LEU A 1146 44.20 23.74 18.02
N ARG A 1147 44.94 24.54 17.25
CA ARG A 1147 46.30 24.99 17.61
C ARG A 1147 46.29 25.92 18.84
N SER A 1148 45.20 26.65 19.10
CA SER A 1148 45.08 27.50 20.30
C SER A 1148 44.85 26.72 21.59
N LEU A 1149 44.38 25.46 21.47
CA LEU A 1149 44.19 24.58 22.62
C LEU A 1149 45.50 24.01 23.15
N ILE A 1150 46.59 24.08 22.38
CA ILE A 1150 47.89 23.52 22.73
C ILE A 1150 48.97 24.59 22.85
N ASP A 1151 49.87 24.42 23.80
CA ASP A 1151 51.04 25.27 23.97
C ASP A 1151 52.05 25.00 22.85
N PRO A 1152 52.47 26.02 22.08
CA PRO A 1152 53.31 25.81 20.90
C PRO A 1152 54.72 25.30 21.23
N LEU A 1153 55.20 25.54 22.45
CA LEU A 1153 56.52 25.11 22.92
C LEU A 1153 56.48 23.65 23.38
N THR A 1154 55.58 23.33 24.32
CA THR A 1154 55.54 22.05 25.03
C THR A 1154 54.59 21.01 24.42
N LYS A 1155 53.68 21.42 23.53
CA LYS A 1155 52.62 20.59 22.92
C LYS A 1155 51.58 20.02 23.90
N LEU A 1156 51.57 20.49 25.15
CA LEU A 1156 50.54 20.18 26.13
C LEU A 1156 49.33 21.11 25.97
N TYR A 1157 48.22 20.81 26.63
CA TYR A 1157 47.07 21.71 26.61
C TYR A 1157 47.37 23.06 27.26
N THR A 1158 46.79 24.14 26.73
CA THR A 1158 46.91 25.47 27.34
C THR A 1158 46.09 25.54 28.63
N ARG A 1159 46.46 26.45 29.53
CA ARG A 1159 45.69 26.78 30.74
C ARG A 1159 44.18 26.92 30.46
N TYR A 1160 43.83 27.60 29.37
CA TYR A 1160 42.44 27.83 29.00
C TYR A 1160 41.71 26.50 28.75
N HIS A 1161 42.25 25.66 27.88
CA HIS A 1161 41.59 24.40 27.52
C HIS A 1161 41.59 23.38 28.66
N PHE A 1162 42.67 23.31 29.44
CA PHE A 1162 42.72 22.50 30.65
C PHE A 1162 41.59 22.87 31.63
N SER A 1163 41.29 24.16 31.78
CA SER A 1163 40.22 24.63 32.68
C SER A 1163 38.82 24.19 32.20
N GLU A 1164 38.57 24.17 30.89
CA GLU A 1164 37.32 23.66 30.33
C GLU A 1164 37.17 22.15 30.60
N LEU A 1165 38.23 21.38 30.39
CA LEU A 1165 38.23 19.93 30.64
C LEU A 1165 38.04 19.62 32.13
N LEU A 1166 38.72 20.36 33.01
CA LEU A 1166 38.53 20.24 34.46
C LEU A 1166 37.05 20.46 34.84
N HIS A 1167 36.40 21.49 34.31
CA HIS A 1167 34.99 21.74 34.61
C HIS A 1167 34.08 20.61 34.11
N HIS A 1168 34.33 20.10 32.91
CA HIS A 1168 33.59 18.96 32.35
C HIS A 1168 33.71 17.70 33.22
N TYR A 1169 34.94 17.31 33.56
CA TYR A 1169 35.19 16.13 34.38
C TYR A 1169 34.69 16.29 35.82
N PHE A 1170 34.71 17.52 36.35
CA PHE A 1170 34.15 17.82 37.67
C PHE A 1170 32.64 17.58 37.73
N GLU A 1171 31.87 18.11 36.77
CA GLU A 1171 30.42 17.87 36.73
C GLU A 1171 30.09 16.38 36.51
N LYS A 1172 30.88 15.68 35.69
CA LYS A 1172 30.74 14.25 35.49
C LYS A 1172 30.97 13.47 36.79
N ALA A 1173 32.10 13.68 37.45
CA ALA A 1173 32.45 13.02 38.72
C ALA A 1173 31.39 13.29 39.79
N LYS A 1174 30.87 14.52 39.86
CA LYS A 1174 29.78 14.91 40.77
C LYS A 1174 28.48 14.16 40.49
N SER A 1175 28.13 13.96 39.21
CA SER A 1175 26.91 13.24 38.82
C SER A 1175 27.01 11.72 39.06
N GLU A 1176 28.20 11.15 38.85
CA GLU A 1176 28.47 9.72 39.00
C GLU A 1176 28.93 9.34 40.41
N GLN A 1177 29.05 10.31 41.32
CA GLN A 1177 29.69 10.16 42.64
C GLN A 1177 31.09 9.51 42.56
N GLY A 1178 31.83 9.82 41.50
CA GLY A 1178 33.18 9.31 41.23
C GLY A 1178 34.28 10.20 41.79
N GLU A 1179 35.49 9.66 41.85
CA GLU A 1179 36.69 10.39 42.29
C GLU A 1179 37.30 11.23 41.16
N LEU A 1180 37.96 12.33 41.50
CA LEU A 1180 38.64 13.21 40.55
C LEU A 1180 39.78 13.94 41.27
N SER A 1181 41.00 13.79 40.78
CA SER A 1181 42.19 14.42 41.37
C SER A 1181 42.85 15.41 40.41
N VAL A 1182 43.44 16.46 40.95
CA VAL A 1182 44.15 17.51 40.19
C VAL A 1182 45.50 17.75 40.84
N VAL A 1183 46.57 17.73 40.04
CA VAL A 1183 47.93 18.01 40.50
C VAL A 1183 48.45 19.26 39.82
N MET A 1184 48.98 20.20 40.61
CA MET A 1184 49.71 21.37 40.11
C MET A 1184 51.20 21.15 40.40
N CYS A 1185 52.03 21.25 39.37
CA CYS A 1185 53.47 21.06 39.42
C CYS A 1185 54.19 22.34 39.02
N ASP A 1186 55.30 22.67 39.67
CA ASP A 1186 56.17 23.79 39.34
C ASP A 1186 57.63 23.31 39.23
N ILE A 1187 58.43 23.91 38.33
CA ILE A 1187 59.86 23.56 38.19
C ILE A 1187 60.71 24.42 39.12
N ASP A 1188 61.19 23.81 40.20
CA ASP A 1188 62.06 24.48 41.16
C ASP A 1188 63.32 25.11 40.52
N ASN A 1189 63.57 26.38 40.86
CA ASN A 1189 64.73 27.14 40.42
C ASN A 1189 64.86 27.34 38.88
N PHE A 1190 63.80 27.19 38.08
CA PHE A 1190 63.87 27.31 36.62
C PHE A 1190 64.45 28.66 36.14
N LYS A 1191 64.15 29.76 36.85
CA LYS A 1191 64.77 31.07 36.60
C LYS A 1191 66.31 31.02 36.60
N LYS A 1192 66.95 30.24 37.48
CA LYS A 1192 68.42 30.11 37.47
C LYS A 1192 68.94 29.42 36.20
N ILE A 1193 68.18 28.48 35.63
CA ILE A 1193 68.52 27.83 34.36
C ILE A 1193 68.48 28.86 33.23
N ASN A 1194 67.41 29.66 33.15
CA ASN A 1194 67.30 30.74 32.18
C ASN A 1194 68.40 31.79 32.33
N ASP A 1195 68.71 32.22 33.56
CA ASP A 1195 69.72 33.23 33.85
C ASP A 1195 71.15 32.73 33.57
N THR A 1196 71.41 31.43 33.71
CA THR A 1196 72.75 30.82 33.53
C THR A 1196 73.02 30.35 32.10
N TYR A 1197 72.03 29.72 31.45
CA TYR A 1197 72.18 29.02 30.17
C TYR A 1197 71.34 29.62 29.04
N GLY A 1198 70.60 30.70 29.31
CA GLY A 1198 69.74 31.40 28.36
C GLY A 1198 68.40 30.71 28.15
N HIS A 1199 67.42 31.50 27.67
CA HIS A 1199 66.04 31.05 27.47
C HIS A 1199 65.87 29.88 26.49
N LEU A 1200 66.74 29.76 25.47
CA LEU A 1200 66.68 28.61 24.55
C LEU A 1200 66.94 27.28 25.26
N THR A 1201 67.83 27.27 26.25
CA THR A 1201 68.08 26.08 27.07
C THR A 1201 66.91 25.81 28.02
N GLY A 1202 66.31 26.86 28.58
CA GLY A 1202 65.08 26.72 29.37
C GLY A 1202 63.90 26.15 28.56
N ASP A 1203 63.75 26.55 27.30
CA ASP A 1203 62.75 26.03 26.38
C ASP A 1203 62.91 24.52 26.14
N GLU A 1204 64.15 24.03 26.00
CA GLU A 1204 64.41 22.59 25.87
C GLU A 1204 64.09 21.82 27.16
N VAL A 1205 64.37 22.41 28.33
CA VAL A 1205 63.98 21.82 29.62
C VAL A 1205 62.46 21.72 29.74
N LEU A 1206 61.71 22.76 29.35
CA LEU A 1206 60.25 22.75 29.38
C LEU A 1206 59.66 21.69 28.46
N LYS A 1207 60.21 21.53 27.24
CA LYS A 1207 59.80 20.46 26.31
C LYS A 1207 60.03 19.07 26.88
N GLU A 1208 61.19 18.87 27.52
CA GLU A 1208 61.54 17.56 28.07
C GLU A 1208 60.69 17.20 29.29
N VAL A 1209 60.41 18.16 30.18
CA VAL A 1209 59.47 17.97 31.30
C VAL A 1209 58.08 17.65 30.78
N ALA A 1210 57.59 18.40 29.79
CA ALA A 1210 56.28 18.15 29.19
C ALA A 1210 56.18 16.74 28.59
N ARG A 1211 57.23 16.30 27.90
CA ARG A 1211 57.34 14.94 27.35
C ARG A 1211 57.29 13.90 28.46
N ILE A 1212 58.08 14.07 29.52
CA ILE A 1212 58.10 13.15 30.68
C ILE A 1212 56.70 13.05 31.30
N LEU A 1213 56.03 14.18 31.56
CA LEU A 1213 54.69 14.17 32.15
C LEU A 1213 53.71 13.42 31.26
N ARG A 1214 53.65 13.75 29.96
CA ARG A 1214 52.73 13.11 29.01
C ARG A 1214 53.00 11.61 28.87
N ASP A 1215 54.26 11.19 28.84
CA ASP A 1215 54.65 9.78 28.65
C ASP A 1215 54.40 8.92 29.91
N ASN A 1216 54.14 9.54 31.07
CA ASN A 1216 53.92 8.85 32.36
C ASN A 1216 52.49 8.95 32.90
N VAL A 1217 51.55 9.51 32.15
CA VAL A 1217 50.12 9.54 32.51
C VAL A 1217 49.29 8.59 31.63
N ARG A 1218 48.09 8.23 32.08
CA ARG A 1218 47.16 7.41 31.29
C ARG A 1218 46.60 8.22 30.13
N SER A 1219 46.08 7.53 29.11
CA SER A 1219 45.41 8.19 27.97
C SER A 1219 44.16 8.98 28.35
N THR A 1220 43.57 8.68 29.51
CA THR A 1220 42.40 9.37 30.09
C THR A 1220 42.76 10.62 30.88
N ASP A 1221 44.03 10.75 31.26
CA ASP A 1221 44.50 11.85 32.09
C ASP A 1221 44.83 13.05 31.20
N VAL A 1222 44.63 14.25 31.73
CA VAL A 1222 44.84 15.49 30.98
C VAL A 1222 46.06 16.19 31.53
N VAL A 1223 47.02 16.56 30.67
CA VAL A 1223 48.20 17.33 31.04
C VAL A 1223 48.17 18.67 30.32
N GLY A 1224 48.31 19.75 31.07
CA GLY A 1224 48.35 21.12 30.57
C GLY A 1224 49.52 21.92 31.11
N ARG A 1225 49.89 23.00 30.41
CA ARG A 1225 50.81 24.02 30.90
C ARG A 1225 50.01 25.20 31.44
N PHE A 1226 50.13 25.46 32.74
CA PHE A 1226 49.36 26.49 33.43
C PHE A 1226 50.01 27.88 33.35
N GLY A 1227 51.34 27.93 33.38
CA GLY A 1227 52.11 29.16 33.46
C GLY A 1227 53.50 29.05 32.83
N GLY A 1228 54.40 29.95 33.24
CA GLY A 1228 55.77 30.04 32.70
C GLY A 1228 56.55 28.74 32.89
N GLU A 1229 56.60 28.22 34.11
CA GLU A 1229 57.25 26.95 34.48
C GLU A 1229 56.29 25.97 35.19
N GLU A 1230 55.00 26.31 35.21
CA GLU A 1230 53.94 25.60 35.92
C GLU A 1230 53.16 24.64 34.99
N PHE A 1231 52.96 23.41 35.43
CA PHE A 1231 52.20 22.35 34.74
C PHE A 1231 51.03 21.88 35.61
N VAL A 1232 49.97 21.38 34.97
CA VAL A 1232 48.78 20.85 35.64
C VAL A 1232 48.39 19.50 35.06
N LEU A 1233 47.96 18.60 35.93
CA LEU A 1233 47.48 17.27 35.59
C LEU A 1233 46.08 17.06 36.17
N LEU A 1234 45.23 16.38 35.42
CA LEU A 1234 43.88 15.97 35.82
C LEU A 1234 43.77 14.46 35.68
N PHE A 1235 43.34 13.80 36.76
CA PHE A 1235 43.18 12.35 36.84
C PHE A 1235 41.72 12.00 37.09
N PRO A 1236 40.91 11.78 36.02
CA PRO A 1236 39.53 11.33 36.16
C PRO A 1236 39.43 9.97 36.85
N SER A 1237 38.42 9.79 37.70
CA SER A 1237 38.12 8.53 38.39
C SER A 1237 39.29 7.99 39.23
N THR A 1238 40.10 8.89 39.80
CA THR A 1238 41.29 8.55 40.59
C THR A 1238 41.30 9.37 41.89
N GLY A 1239 41.37 8.71 43.04
CA GLY A 1239 41.44 9.33 44.36
C GLY A 1239 42.82 9.90 44.73
N GLU A 1240 42.91 10.60 45.86
CA GLU A 1240 44.10 11.38 46.27
C GLU A 1240 45.36 10.53 46.51
N GLU A 1241 45.24 9.30 47.04
CA GLU A 1241 46.41 8.44 47.29
C GLU A 1241 46.96 7.80 46.00
N GLU A 1242 46.13 7.64 44.97
CA GLU A 1242 46.51 7.01 43.70
C GLU A 1242 47.02 8.02 42.66
N ALA A 1243 46.68 9.30 42.80
CA ALA A 1243 47.12 10.41 41.95
C ALA A 1243 48.50 10.96 42.38
#